data_AF-A0A448YJJ4-F1
#
_entry.id   AF-A0A448YJJ4-F1
#
_cell.length_a   1.000
_cell.length_b   1.000
_cell.length_c   1.000
_cell.angle_alpha   90.00
_cell.angle_beta   90.00
_cell.angle_gamma   90.00
#
_symmetry.space_group_name_H-M   'P 1'
#
loop_
_entity.id
_entity.type
_entity.pdbx_description
1 polymer ?
#
loop_
_entity_poly.entity_id
_entity_poly.type
_entity_poly.pdbx_seq_one_letter_code
_entity_poly.pdbx_strand_id
1 'polypeptide(L)'
;MPSSGARKQRRSELEGEGEEVRSEVSPARKMRKGKFGRHERREINRSMSRKRRRGGDEEEEEDEEERSGSEDTEGEDGGDGDGDGDDNDDGNNMVYGTLVTMLRSDYGEGEADKGGDDESQVVDYRGADEAENGADSDGAGSEDSGSESEDGGPDSDADGPDSEDGESGSSASPFVDSLNSHFNDEERIAELVSEYEDIRRPLKLMNRVKLDDYVKLDYRYDDTQTSHPIDLKSRLEYHNVKKRVQAQYLEAVSDSQLEAQLIDSMLTYQNVELQYYHSQQLKKKYQTYYVLHCLNHILKSRTRVMGDTEKKKRLLKQIEDGEVEASAEDQPEFRDQGYTRPKVLILLPTRNSAWEVVSKMIELSPMQSVENKKRFREQYYDSFGSGSSASEMSYKRKPEDFRDIFKGNSNDFFCLGIKLTRKTIRLYTRMDQSDVIVASPLGLKMLFENSSHDKRKDTEFLSSIEIAILDKCEGLLMQNWEHVTELLNNRLNAPPKKFEEFKVDFSRIRMWAINDQYKYVTQMMVFGKYGTPELNGVVKGSRVSCNLQSGTAVFKPYVDGKNSIIDLLKRKLVRMGMVGRLTKLKQMFTRFEVDTISSEPDKRFEFFKNVTLPQIMSKASYDYGTLVYVANYVDYIRLTNYLKESTSVPFVAIDEYSSQSKLTRNRASFAEGRGDAKVMLYTERLHFYKRYDIKGVRNVVFYQLPTDPDVYSQVMQFVVDEKIRREGEDEEEVDLNLCMVRVMFDRLDMMKLEKVVGLRNAGRLCNGDGEMNEFS
;
A
#
# COMPACT_ATOMS: atom_id res chain seq x y z
N MET A 1 -34.49 -17.54 -54.03
CA MET A 1 -35.35 -17.12 -55.17
C MET A 1 -36.53 -18.09 -55.25
N PRO A 2 -37.76 -17.62 -55.48
CA PRO A 2 -38.15 -17.08 -56.79
C PRO A 2 -38.93 -15.76 -56.73
N SER A 3 -39.00 -15.08 -57.88
CA SER A 3 -39.60 -13.77 -58.10
C SER A 3 -40.97 -13.86 -58.80
N SER A 4 -41.91 -13.01 -58.37
CA SER A 4 -43.04 -12.38 -59.09
C SER A 4 -43.93 -11.70 -58.01
N GLY A 5 -44.68 -10.61 -58.19
CA GLY A 5 -45.09 -9.86 -59.36
C GLY A 5 -45.56 -8.45 -58.96
N ALA A 6 -46.41 -7.88 -59.80
CA ALA A 6 -46.46 -6.47 -60.14
C ALA A 6 -47.65 -5.66 -59.56
N ARG A 7 -47.41 -4.37 -59.32
CA ARG A 7 -48.16 -3.17 -59.84
C ARG A 7 -49.65 -2.94 -59.49
N LYS A 8 -49.88 -1.77 -58.86
CA LYS A 8 -51.00 -0.77 -58.97
C LYS A 8 -52.47 -1.20 -58.82
N GLN A 9 -53.20 -0.42 -58.00
CA GLN A 9 -54.46 0.20 -58.41
C GLN A 9 -54.73 1.52 -57.65
N ARG A 10 -55.16 2.54 -58.39
CA ARG A 10 -55.72 3.86 -57.98
C ARG A 10 -57.19 3.87 -58.42
N ARG A 11 -58.06 4.56 -57.68
CA ARG A 11 -59.32 5.23 -58.11
C ARG A 11 -59.63 6.29 -57.02
N SER A 12 -59.53 7.59 -57.27
CA SER A 12 -60.45 8.52 -57.99
C SER A 12 -61.70 8.81 -57.14
N GLU A 13 -61.85 10.03 -56.57
CA GLU A 13 -62.62 11.17 -57.14
C GLU A 13 -64.06 11.18 -56.54
N LEU A 14 -64.78 12.26 -56.16
CA LEU A 14 -64.85 13.68 -56.55
C LEU A 14 -65.62 14.51 -55.47
N GLU A 15 -65.39 15.85 -55.51
CA GLU A 15 -66.34 16.98 -55.35
C GLU A 15 -67.10 17.22 -54.01
N GLY A 16 -67.27 18.46 -53.52
CA GLY A 16 -66.95 19.79 -54.06
C GLY A 16 -67.32 20.96 -53.11
N GLU A 17 -66.81 22.15 -53.45
CA GLU A 17 -67.38 23.53 -53.36
C GLU A 17 -67.84 24.09 -51.98
N GLY A 18 -67.59 25.34 -51.56
CA GLY A 18 -66.98 26.55 -52.14
C GLY A 18 -67.04 27.73 -51.13
N GLU A 19 -66.22 28.77 -51.38
CA GLU A 19 -66.36 30.25 -51.20
C GLU A 19 -67.28 30.84 -50.08
N GLU A 20 -67.09 32.02 -49.43
CA GLU A 20 -66.20 33.20 -49.50
C GLU A 20 -66.59 34.18 -48.34
N VAL A 21 -65.65 35.06 -47.92
CA VAL A 21 -65.84 36.54 -47.66
C VAL A 21 -66.36 37.13 -46.30
N ARG A 22 -65.47 37.98 -45.72
CA ARG A 22 -65.64 39.24 -44.91
C ARG A 22 -66.24 39.16 -43.49
N SER A 23 -65.97 40.06 -42.52
CA SER A 23 -65.06 41.21 -42.30
C SER A 23 -65.31 41.77 -40.88
N GLU A 24 -64.29 42.48 -40.34
CA GLU A 24 -64.35 43.56 -39.32
C GLU A 24 -64.63 43.23 -37.83
N VAL A 25 -63.74 43.68 -36.93
CA VAL A 25 -63.86 44.94 -36.15
C VAL A 25 -62.68 45.04 -35.14
N SER A 26 -61.91 46.13 -35.23
CA SER A 26 -61.06 46.72 -34.16
C SER A 26 -61.93 47.62 -33.26
N PRO A 27 -61.59 48.07 -32.02
CA PRO A 27 -60.25 48.62 -31.72
C PRO A 27 -59.76 48.70 -30.24
N ALA A 28 -58.52 49.20 -30.13
CA ALA A 28 -58.04 50.23 -29.19
C ALA A 28 -57.52 49.90 -27.76
N ARG A 29 -56.20 50.15 -27.63
CA ARG A 29 -55.51 51.09 -26.71
C ARG A 29 -55.45 50.77 -25.20
N LYS A 30 -54.21 50.60 -24.69
CA LYS A 30 -53.40 51.69 -24.10
C LYS A 30 -52.00 51.21 -23.66
N MET A 31 -50.97 51.78 -24.31
CA MET A 31 -49.72 52.12 -23.64
C MET A 31 -49.92 53.37 -22.76
N ARG A 32 -49.22 53.44 -21.62
CA ARG A 32 -48.64 54.67 -21.04
C ARG A 32 -47.56 54.26 -20.03
N LYS A 33 -46.29 54.52 -20.33
CA LYS A 33 -45.46 55.66 -19.81
C LYS A 33 -45.39 55.63 -18.27
N GLY A 34 -44.27 55.38 -17.60
CA GLY A 34 -42.88 55.77 -17.89
C GLY A 34 -42.45 56.87 -16.92
N LYS A 35 -41.20 56.83 -16.44
CA LYS A 35 -40.27 57.96 -16.17
C LYS A 35 -39.39 57.76 -14.91
N PHE A 36 -38.09 57.95 -15.12
CA PHE A 36 -37.06 58.71 -14.34
C PHE A 36 -37.13 58.70 -12.80
N GLY A 37 -36.04 58.63 -12.03
CA GLY A 37 -34.64 58.82 -12.33
C GLY A 37 -33.80 58.95 -11.03
N ARG A 38 -32.49 58.95 -11.27
CA ARG A 38 -31.31 59.36 -10.47
C ARG A 38 -31.54 60.42 -9.36
N HIS A 39 -31.12 60.19 -8.12
CA HIS A 39 -30.00 60.90 -7.43
C HIS A 39 -29.81 60.49 -5.96
N GLU A 40 -28.55 60.58 -5.56
CA GLU A 40 -27.91 60.57 -4.24
C GLU A 40 -28.64 61.35 -3.13
N ARG A 41 -28.56 60.89 -1.86
CA ARG A 41 -27.65 61.43 -0.83
C ARG A 41 -27.84 60.81 0.57
N ARG A 42 -26.72 60.87 1.30
CA ARG A 42 -26.37 60.51 2.70
C ARG A 42 -27.34 60.98 3.80
N GLU A 43 -27.34 60.22 4.90
CA GLU A 43 -27.11 60.64 6.31
C GLU A 43 -26.96 59.34 7.16
N ILE A 44 -25.75 58.93 7.57
CA ILE A 44 -25.06 59.19 8.86
C ILE A 44 -25.96 59.12 10.10
N ASN A 45 -25.77 58.08 10.93
CA ASN A 45 -25.57 58.27 12.37
C ASN A 45 -24.54 57.28 12.93
N ARG A 46 -23.52 57.86 13.55
CA ARG A 46 -22.46 57.22 14.33
C ARG A 46 -22.93 57.06 15.78
N SER A 47 -22.49 56.00 16.44
CA SER A 47 -22.02 56.09 17.82
C SER A 47 -21.08 54.93 18.15
N MET A 48 -19.77 55.17 18.07
CA MET A 48 -18.78 54.56 18.96
C MET A 48 -17.62 55.55 19.08
N SER A 49 -17.57 56.18 20.26
CA SER A 49 -16.58 57.13 20.75
C SER A 49 -15.28 56.38 21.07
N ARG A 50 -14.15 56.76 20.44
CA ARG A 50 -12.95 57.41 21.05
C ARG A 50 -12.20 56.58 22.11
N LYS A 51 -10.85 56.57 22.20
CA LYS A 51 -9.76 57.22 21.46
C LYS A 51 -8.42 56.80 22.08
N ARG A 52 -7.51 56.31 21.24
CA ARG A 52 -6.05 56.56 21.09
C ARG A 52 -5.18 56.99 22.29
N ARG A 53 -3.95 56.44 22.29
CA ARG A 53 -2.60 57.09 22.11
C ARG A 53 -1.55 55.95 22.11
N ARG A 54 -0.66 55.67 21.14
CA ARG A 54 0.23 56.34 20.16
C ARG A 54 1.57 56.86 20.72
N GLY A 55 2.66 56.30 20.18
CA GLY A 55 4.07 56.72 20.24
C GLY A 55 4.92 55.67 20.98
N GLY A 56 6.07 55.18 20.52
CA GLY A 56 6.95 55.52 19.40
C GLY A 56 8.39 55.14 19.81
N ASP A 57 9.12 54.54 18.86
CA ASP A 57 10.59 54.45 18.71
C ASP A 57 11.48 53.59 19.65
N GLU A 58 12.29 52.78 18.95
CA GLU A 58 13.73 52.53 19.11
C GLU A 58 14.31 51.52 20.13
N GLU A 59 15.29 50.78 19.58
CA GLU A 59 16.50 50.22 20.18
C GLU A 59 16.54 48.78 20.75
N GLU A 60 17.79 48.32 20.72
CA GLU A 60 18.35 46.98 20.63
C GLU A 60 18.45 46.26 22.00
N GLU A 61 19.03 45.07 21.90
CA GLU A 61 19.83 44.36 22.90
C GLU A 61 19.27 43.07 23.54
N GLU A 62 20.26 42.20 23.69
CA GLU A 62 20.34 40.85 24.20
C GLU A 62 19.99 40.81 25.69
N ASP A 63 19.48 39.67 26.18
CA ASP A 63 20.25 38.83 27.09
C ASP A 63 19.40 37.76 27.78
N GLU A 64 20.13 36.70 28.08
CA GLU A 64 19.84 35.50 28.85
C GLU A 64 19.32 35.82 30.27
N GLU A 65 18.55 34.91 30.86
CA GLU A 65 18.92 34.18 32.10
C GLU A 65 17.73 33.37 32.65
N GLU A 66 17.97 32.06 32.75
CA GLU A 66 17.79 31.23 33.93
C GLU A 66 17.01 31.79 35.15
N ARG A 67 16.03 31.02 35.67
CA ARG A 67 16.19 30.14 36.87
C ARG A 67 14.86 29.69 37.51
N SER A 68 14.96 28.48 38.07
CA SER A 68 14.28 27.94 39.28
C SER A 68 12.76 27.78 39.26
N GLY A 69 12.16 26.65 39.64
CA GLY A 69 12.61 25.63 40.59
C GLY A 69 11.95 25.86 41.94
N SER A 70 10.89 25.11 42.24
CA SER A 70 10.40 24.88 43.60
C SER A 70 9.53 23.61 43.64
N GLU A 71 10.09 22.56 44.24
CA GLU A 71 9.41 21.52 45.02
C GLU A 71 8.69 22.21 46.21
N ASP A 72 7.58 21.78 46.80
CA ASP A 72 7.25 20.55 47.54
C ASP A 72 5.70 20.54 47.68
N THR A 73 4.96 19.48 48.00
CA THR A 73 4.97 18.77 49.29
C THR A 73 4.00 17.60 49.24
N GLU A 74 4.40 16.48 49.85
CA GLU A 74 3.58 15.29 50.13
C GLU A 74 2.51 15.54 51.21
N GLY A 75 1.46 14.73 51.17
CA GLY A 75 0.48 14.57 52.24
C GLY A 75 -0.19 13.20 52.14
N GLU A 76 0.14 12.31 53.07
CA GLU A 76 -0.53 11.03 53.34
C GLU A 76 -1.94 11.26 53.93
N ASP A 77 -2.92 10.43 53.54
CA ASP A 77 -3.82 9.77 54.50
C ASP A 77 -4.49 8.54 53.85
N GLY A 78 -4.70 7.50 54.66
CA GLY A 78 -5.08 6.15 54.25
C GLY A 78 -6.59 5.87 54.18
N GLY A 79 -6.92 4.65 53.75
CA GLY A 79 -8.26 4.08 53.84
C GLY A 79 -8.43 2.80 53.01
N ASP A 80 -8.39 1.66 53.68
CA ASP A 80 -8.72 0.33 53.16
C ASP A 80 -10.15 0.27 52.59
N GLY A 81 -10.30 -0.53 51.53
CA GLY A 81 -11.59 -0.90 50.95
C GLY A 81 -11.41 -2.07 49.99
N ASP A 82 -11.41 -3.29 50.54
CA ASP A 82 -11.62 -4.52 49.79
C ASP A 82 -12.93 -4.44 49.00
N GLY A 83 -12.81 -4.66 47.69
CA GLY A 83 -13.92 -4.79 46.77
C GLY A 83 -13.46 -5.63 45.59
N ASP A 84 -13.74 -6.93 45.68
CA ASP A 84 -13.62 -7.89 44.60
C ASP A 84 -14.34 -7.35 43.35
N GLY A 85 -13.54 -6.87 42.41
CA GLY A 85 -13.95 -6.49 41.07
C GLY A 85 -13.64 -7.64 40.14
N ASP A 86 -14.70 -8.32 39.72
CA ASP A 86 -14.76 -9.33 38.67
C ASP A 86 -14.07 -8.80 37.39
N ASP A 87 -12.80 -9.15 37.20
CA ASP A 87 -12.03 -8.80 36.00
C ASP A 87 -12.51 -9.67 34.84
N ASN A 88 -13.54 -9.13 34.19
CA ASN A 88 -14.11 -9.61 32.96
C ASN A 88 -13.04 -9.75 31.86
N ASP A 89 -13.33 -10.68 30.96
CA ASP A 89 -12.73 -11.00 29.66
C ASP A 89 -12.69 -9.81 28.65
N ASP A 90 -12.55 -8.57 29.15
CA ASP A 90 -12.67 -7.31 28.43
C ASP A 90 -11.36 -6.82 27.80
N GLY A 91 -10.21 -7.39 28.16
CA GLY A 91 -8.91 -6.99 27.60
C GLY A 91 -8.79 -7.24 26.09
N ASN A 92 -9.37 -8.35 25.62
CA ASN A 92 -9.38 -8.73 24.20
C ASN A 92 -10.35 -7.85 23.39
N ASN A 93 -11.40 -7.36 24.04
CA ASN A 93 -12.37 -6.43 23.46
C ASN A 93 -11.90 -4.98 23.56
N MET A 94 -11.02 -4.61 24.49
CA MET A 94 -10.50 -3.25 24.65
C MET A 94 -9.47 -2.88 23.59
N VAL A 95 -8.54 -3.74 23.17
CA VAL A 95 -7.53 -3.35 22.15
C VAL A 95 -8.17 -3.19 20.78
N TYR A 96 -8.97 -4.19 20.37
CA TYR A 96 -9.77 -4.08 19.16
C TYR A 96 -10.90 -3.06 19.30
N GLY A 97 -11.46 -2.88 20.49
CA GLY A 97 -12.47 -1.88 20.80
C GLY A 97 -11.91 -0.46 20.77
N THR A 98 -10.66 -0.25 21.17
CA THR A 98 -9.93 1.01 21.04
C THR A 98 -9.67 1.29 19.57
N LEU A 99 -9.25 0.27 18.80
CA LEU A 99 -9.09 0.38 17.34
C LEU A 99 -10.43 0.69 16.64
N VAL A 100 -11.53 0.07 17.09
CA VAL A 100 -12.91 0.31 16.62
C VAL A 100 -13.47 1.67 17.06
N THR A 101 -13.06 2.15 18.24
CA THR A 101 -13.42 3.49 18.74
C THR A 101 -12.67 4.56 17.98
N MET A 102 -11.39 4.35 17.66
CA MET A 102 -10.61 5.20 16.75
C MET A 102 -11.19 5.19 15.33
N LEU A 103 -11.65 4.03 14.85
CA LEU A 103 -12.38 3.93 13.59
C LEU A 103 -13.68 4.74 13.55
N ARG A 104 -14.27 5.03 14.71
CA ARG A 104 -15.46 5.89 14.83
C ARG A 104 -15.09 7.36 15.04
N SER A 105 -13.98 7.68 15.71
CA SER A 105 -13.57 9.06 15.96
C SER A 105 -12.92 9.75 14.75
N ASP A 106 -12.27 9.00 13.85
CA ASP A 106 -11.63 9.56 12.64
C ASP A 106 -12.62 9.83 11.50
N TYR A 107 -13.82 9.26 11.57
CA TYR A 107 -14.96 9.67 10.75
C TYR A 107 -15.92 10.46 11.64
N GLY A 108 -15.63 11.75 11.81
CA GLY A 108 -16.61 12.66 12.38
C GLY A 108 -17.92 12.56 11.60
N GLU A 109 -18.94 11.95 12.21
CA GLU A 109 -20.31 12.31 11.92
C GLU A 109 -20.41 13.81 12.17
N GLY A 110 -20.51 14.59 11.10
CA GLY A 110 -20.68 16.02 11.21
C GLY A 110 -21.92 16.30 12.03
N GLU A 111 -21.73 16.96 13.17
CA GLU A 111 -22.82 17.59 13.91
C GLU A 111 -23.54 18.56 12.96
N ALA A 112 -24.69 18.14 12.46
CA ALA A 112 -25.66 19.02 11.84
C ALA A 112 -26.44 19.70 12.97
N ASP A 113 -26.07 20.94 13.25
CA ASP A 113 -26.82 21.86 14.10
C ASP A 113 -28.25 22.04 13.54
N LYS A 114 -29.21 22.07 14.47
CA LYS A 114 -30.65 22.06 14.21
C LYS A 114 -31.10 23.43 13.71
N GLY A 115 -31.84 23.45 12.60
CA GLY A 115 -32.61 24.64 12.21
C GLY A 115 -33.44 24.50 10.93
N GLY A 116 -34.69 24.05 11.09
CA GLY A 116 -35.88 24.57 10.39
C GLY A 116 -36.14 24.16 8.92
N ASP A 117 -37.12 23.26 8.77
CA ASP A 117 -38.18 23.17 7.74
C ASP A 117 -37.84 23.31 6.24
N ASP A 118 -37.96 22.22 5.47
CA ASP A 118 -39.12 21.98 4.57
C ASP A 118 -39.07 20.56 3.94
N GLU A 119 -40.24 20.06 3.56
CA GLU A 119 -40.64 18.67 3.30
C GLU A 119 -39.94 17.89 2.16
N SER A 120 -39.68 16.58 2.37
CA SER A 120 -39.99 15.54 1.36
C SER A 120 -39.93 14.09 1.93
N GLN A 121 -41.13 13.53 2.09
CA GLN A 121 -41.58 12.12 2.09
C GLN A 121 -40.59 10.98 2.41
N VAL A 122 -40.75 10.42 3.62
CA VAL A 122 -40.34 9.06 4.02
C VAL A 122 -41.54 8.12 3.86
N VAL A 123 -41.36 6.99 3.17
CA VAL A 123 -42.35 5.90 3.13
C VAL A 123 -42.00 4.91 4.24
N ASP A 124 -42.84 4.88 5.26
CA ASP A 124 -42.80 3.97 6.40
C ASP A 124 -43.48 2.64 6.06
N TYR A 125 -42.88 1.52 6.47
CA TYR A 125 -43.56 0.22 6.54
C TYR A 125 -43.32 -0.35 7.94
N ARG A 126 -44.34 -0.21 8.79
CA ARG A 126 -44.58 -1.05 9.97
C ARG A 126 -45.88 -1.82 9.78
N GLY A 127 -45.85 -3.11 10.07
CA GLY A 127 -47.00 -3.96 10.30
C GLY A 127 -46.66 -4.94 11.41
N ALA A 128 -47.51 -5.01 12.43
CA ALA A 128 -47.35 -5.74 13.69
C ALA A 128 -48.22 -7.01 13.74
N ASP A 129 -47.84 -7.86 14.70
CA ASP A 129 -48.58 -8.90 15.44
C ASP A 129 -49.08 -10.15 14.70
N GLU A 130 -48.68 -11.34 15.20
CA GLU A 130 -49.51 -12.14 16.12
C GLU A 130 -48.76 -13.38 16.64
N ALA A 131 -49.04 -13.75 17.88
CA ALA A 131 -48.56 -14.94 18.57
C ALA A 131 -49.61 -16.07 18.45
N GLU A 132 -49.18 -17.30 18.19
CA GLU A 132 -49.94 -18.49 18.57
C GLU A 132 -49.01 -19.69 18.87
N ASN A 133 -49.42 -20.45 19.89
CA ASN A 133 -48.72 -21.54 20.55
C ASN A 133 -48.67 -22.84 19.73
N GLY A 134 -47.61 -23.63 19.96
CA GLY A 134 -47.55 -25.06 19.63
C GLY A 134 -46.33 -25.72 20.27
N ALA A 135 -46.57 -26.54 21.30
CA ALA A 135 -45.60 -27.16 22.20
C ALA A 135 -45.00 -28.49 21.69
N ASP A 136 -43.77 -28.78 22.12
CA ASP A 136 -43.25 -30.04 22.71
C ASP A 136 -41.69 -29.91 22.81
N SER A 137 -41.05 -29.78 23.98
CA SER A 137 -40.71 -30.81 25.00
C SER A 137 -39.79 -31.90 24.41
N ASP A 138 -38.59 -32.28 24.86
CA ASP A 138 -37.73 -32.14 26.06
C ASP A 138 -36.26 -32.32 25.56
N GLY A 139 -35.17 -31.97 26.25
CA GLY A 139 -34.95 -32.09 27.69
C GLY A 139 -33.67 -31.42 28.17
N ALA A 140 -33.70 -31.19 29.47
CA ALA A 140 -32.74 -30.45 30.27
C ALA A 140 -31.58 -31.31 30.80
N GLY A 141 -30.50 -30.61 31.17
CA GLY A 141 -29.63 -30.99 32.29
C GLY A 141 -28.23 -31.48 31.92
N SER A 142 -27.21 -30.66 32.15
CA SER A 142 -26.43 -30.76 33.39
C SER A 142 -25.42 -29.60 33.46
N GLU A 143 -25.54 -28.81 34.51
CA GLU A 143 -24.41 -28.06 35.07
C GLU A 143 -23.34 -29.09 35.47
N ASP A 144 -22.14 -28.95 34.91
CA ASP A 144 -20.95 -29.58 35.49
C ASP A 144 -19.92 -28.48 35.73
N SER A 145 -19.87 -28.09 37.01
CA SER A 145 -18.85 -27.25 37.61
C SER A 145 -17.56 -28.06 37.74
N GLY A 146 -16.73 -28.04 36.70
CA GLY A 146 -15.34 -28.49 36.74
C GLY A 146 -14.41 -27.32 36.99
N SER A 147 -13.94 -27.18 38.22
CA SER A 147 -12.86 -26.26 38.58
C SER A 147 -11.54 -26.75 37.99
N GLU A 148 -10.93 -26.00 37.08
CA GLU A 148 -9.50 -26.12 36.80
C GLU A 148 -8.81 -24.77 37.02
N SER A 149 -7.89 -24.80 37.98
CA SER A 149 -6.99 -23.73 38.37
C SER A 149 -5.89 -23.55 37.31
N GLU A 150 -5.84 -22.40 36.65
CA GLU A 150 -4.67 -22.01 35.86
C GLU A 150 -3.66 -21.27 36.73
N ASP A 151 -2.70 -22.03 37.23
CA ASP A 151 -1.42 -21.52 37.70
C ASP A 151 -0.58 -21.09 36.48
N GLY A 152 0.04 -19.92 36.59
CA GLY A 152 0.77 -19.25 35.52
C GLY A 152 2.14 -19.86 35.22
N GLY A 153 2.20 -21.17 34.96
CA GLY A 153 3.36 -21.88 34.42
C GLY A 153 3.33 -22.03 32.89
N PRO A 154 4.39 -22.59 32.26
CA PRO A 154 4.49 -22.67 30.80
C PRO A 154 3.44 -23.64 30.24
N ASP A 155 2.62 -23.15 29.30
CA ASP A 155 1.60 -23.88 28.52
C ASP A 155 1.75 -25.41 28.59
N SER A 156 1.05 -26.03 29.53
CA SER A 156 0.76 -27.46 29.49
C SER A 156 -0.59 -27.66 28.81
N ASP A 157 -0.65 -27.35 27.52
CA ASP A 157 -1.61 -28.03 26.64
C ASP A 157 -1.29 -29.53 26.79
N ALA A 158 -2.15 -30.27 27.50
CA ALA A 158 -2.08 -31.71 27.65
C ALA A 158 -2.47 -32.39 26.33
N ASP A 159 -1.67 -32.18 25.28
CA ASP A 159 -1.70 -32.98 24.08
C ASP A 159 -0.95 -34.29 24.35
N GLY A 160 -1.70 -35.40 24.42
CA GLY A 160 -1.15 -36.75 24.59
C GLY A 160 -0.16 -37.16 23.49
N PRO A 161 0.61 -38.24 23.71
CA PRO A 161 1.73 -38.61 22.87
C PRO A 161 1.29 -38.95 21.44
N ASP A 162 2.08 -38.45 20.48
CA ASP A 162 1.99 -38.81 19.07
C ASP A 162 1.99 -40.33 18.87
N SER A 163 0.91 -40.83 18.28
CA SER A 163 0.87 -42.16 17.68
C SER A 163 0.42 -42.14 16.21
N GLU A 164 0.39 -40.97 15.56
CA GLU A 164 0.16 -40.85 14.11
C GLU A 164 1.27 -40.15 13.32
N ASP A 165 2.39 -39.76 13.95
CA ASP A 165 3.58 -39.24 13.24
C ASP A 165 4.64 -40.34 13.00
N GLY A 166 4.16 -41.51 12.58
CA GLY A 166 4.97 -42.55 11.92
C GLY A 166 5.34 -42.22 10.47
N GLU A 167 5.25 -40.96 10.05
CA GLU A 167 5.71 -40.51 8.74
C GLU A 167 6.95 -39.61 8.84
N SER A 168 7.98 -40.08 9.56
CA SER A 168 9.38 -39.76 9.24
C SER A 168 9.76 -40.42 7.90
N GLY A 169 9.05 -40.06 6.84
CA GLY A 169 9.32 -40.46 5.47
C GLY A 169 9.99 -39.32 4.71
N SER A 170 11.07 -38.76 5.27
CA SER A 170 12.03 -37.95 4.52
C SER A 170 13.39 -38.61 4.70
N SER A 171 13.90 -39.20 3.63
CA SER A 171 15.26 -39.72 3.55
C SER A 171 16.31 -38.59 3.40
N ALA A 172 15.92 -37.32 3.58
CA ALA A 172 16.85 -36.20 3.53
C ALA A 172 17.56 -36.06 4.89
N SER A 173 18.89 -36.05 4.85
CA SER A 173 19.74 -35.81 6.01
C SER A 173 19.33 -34.52 6.74
N PRO A 174 19.31 -34.49 8.09
CA PRO A 174 19.12 -33.27 8.90
C PRO A 174 20.08 -32.11 8.52
N PHE A 175 21.14 -32.42 7.78
CA PHE A 175 22.17 -31.52 7.28
C PHE A 175 21.72 -30.60 6.11
N VAL A 176 20.47 -30.71 5.62
CA VAL A 176 20.03 -30.05 4.37
C VAL A 176 18.73 -29.22 4.52
N ASP A 177 18.22 -28.99 5.73
CA ASP A 177 17.07 -28.10 5.91
C ASP A 177 17.51 -26.62 5.94
N SER A 178 17.06 -25.83 4.96
CA SER A 178 17.35 -24.39 4.90
C SER A 178 16.93 -23.61 6.15
N LEU A 179 15.90 -24.05 6.89
CA LEU A 179 15.56 -23.43 8.17
C LEU A 179 16.69 -23.61 9.19
N ASN A 180 17.27 -24.81 9.24
CA ASN A 180 18.35 -25.10 10.18
C ASN A 180 19.63 -24.38 9.79
N SER A 181 20.02 -24.43 8.51
CA SER A 181 21.22 -23.74 8.07
C SER A 181 21.12 -22.22 8.29
N HIS A 182 19.93 -21.63 8.10
CA HIS A 182 19.77 -20.17 8.11
C HIS A 182 19.53 -19.56 9.50
N PHE A 183 18.77 -20.24 10.38
CA PHE A 183 18.41 -19.69 11.69
C PHE A 183 19.03 -20.43 12.88
N ASN A 184 19.45 -21.69 12.70
CA ASN A 184 19.84 -22.55 13.81
C ASN A 184 21.32 -22.96 13.79
N ASP A 185 22.07 -22.62 12.74
CA ASP A 185 23.53 -22.81 12.66
C ASP A 185 24.23 -21.60 13.29
N GLU A 186 24.21 -21.55 14.62
CA GLU A 186 24.69 -20.37 15.37
C GLU A 186 26.18 -20.11 15.21
N GLU A 187 26.99 -21.16 15.07
CA GLU A 187 28.43 -21.04 14.83
C GLU A 187 28.70 -20.33 13.49
N ARG A 188 28.04 -20.80 12.42
CA ARG A 188 28.19 -20.20 11.10
C ARG A 188 27.68 -18.76 11.06
N ILE A 189 26.57 -18.48 11.72
CA ILE A 189 26.02 -17.11 11.81
C ILE A 189 27.00 -16.21 12.56
N ALA A 190 27.56 -16.64 13.68
CA ALA A 190 28.52 -15.87 14.46
C ALA A 190 29.78 -15.55 13.65
N GLU A 191 30.32 -16.53 12.91
CA GLU A 191 31.45 -16.32 12.00
C GLU A 191 31.14 -15.27 10.92
N LEU A 192 29.99 -15.40 10.24
CA LEU A 192 29.56 -14.46 9.21
C LEU A 192 29.40 -13.04 9.75
N VAL A 193 28.80 -12.91 10.93
CA VAL A 193 28.58 -11.61 11.56
C VAL A 193 29.91 -10.98 11.95
N SER A 194 30.80 -11.73 12.59
CA SER A 194 32.14 -11.23 12.96
C SER A 194 32.90 -10.73 11.73
N GLU A 195 32.97 -11.54 10.67
CA GLU A 195 33.66 -11.17 9.43
C GLU A 195 33.04 -9.93 8.76
N TYR A 196 31.71 -9.82 8.79
CA TYR A 196 31.01 -8.67 8.23
C TYR A 196 31.20 -7.41 9.07
N GLU A 197 31.21 -7.51 10.40
CA GLU A 197 31.40 -6.35 11.28
C GLU A 197 32.83 -5.79 11.20
N ASP A 198 33.82 -6.65 10.98
CA ASP A 198 35.22 -6.26 10.79
C ASP A 198 35.46 -5.54 9.45
N ILE A 199 34.92 -6.09 8.35
CA ILE A 199 35.28 -5.64 6.98
C ILE A 199 34.19 -4.75 6.35
N ARG A 200 32.93 -4.91 6.77
CA ARG A 200 31.74 -4.27 6.17
C ARG A 200 31.68 -4.46 4.66
N ARG A 201 31.83 -5.72 4.22
CA ARG A 201 31.85 -6.12 2.80
C ARG A 201 30.58 -5.63 2.07
N PRO A 202 30.69 -5.01 0.89
CA PRO A 202 29.50 -4.58 0.16
C PRO A 202 28.76 -5.77 -0.44
N LEU A 203 27.44 -5.67 -0.54
CA LEU A 203 26.60 -6.61 -1.26
C LEU A 203 26.92 -6.55 -2.77
N LYS A 204 27.29 -7.68 -3.38
CA LYS A 204 27.72 -7.76 -4.78
C LYS A 204 26.75 -8.57 -5.63
N LEU A 205 26.56 -8.18 -6.89
CA LEU A 205 25.83 -8.98 -7.87
C LEU A 205 26.70 -10.16 -8.30
N MET A 206 26.29 -11.37 -7.93
CA MET A 206 27.02 -12.61 -8.22
C MET A 206 26.56 -13.26 -9.51
N ASN A 207 25.24 -13.30 -9.72
CA ASN A 207 24.66 -13.98 -10.87
C ASN A 207 23.53 -13.17 -11.50
N ARG A 208 23.42 -13.26 -12.82
CA ARG A 208 22.34 -12.70 -13.61
C ARG A 208 21.78 -13.80 -14.51
N VAL A 209 20.56 -14.23 -14.20
CA VAL A 209 19.87 -15.28 -14.95
C VAL A 209 18.67 -14.69 -15.67
N LYS A 210 18.60 -14.87 -17.00
CA LYS A 210 17.40 -14.52 -17.77
C LYS A 210 16.40 -15.67 -17.66
N LEU A 211 15.17 -15.36 -17.25
CA LEU A 211 14.08 -16.29 -17.00
C LEU A 211 12.88 -15.81 -17.83
N ASP A 212 12.75 -16.29 -19.06
CA ASP A 212 11.72 -15.83 -20.01
C ASP A 212 11.74 -14.30 -20.21
N ASP A 213 10.65 -13.63 -19.81
CA ASP A 213 10.47 -12.17 -19.84
C ASP A 213 10.99 -11.48 -18.56
N TYR A 214 11.69 -12.21 -17.70
CA TYR A 214 12.24 -11.73 -16.44
C TYR A 214 13.75 -11.91 -16.37
N VAL A 215 14.36 -11.20 -15.42
CA VAL A 215 15.76 -11.36 -15.03
C VAL A 215 15.82 -11.51 -13.52
N LYS A 216 16.45 -12.60 -13.05
CA LYS A 216 16.89 -12.78 -11.67
C LYS A 216 18.28 -12.20 -11.51
N LEU A 217 18.43 -11.27 -10.57
CA LEU A 217 19.69 -10.72 -10.11
C LEU A 217 19.95 -11.26 -8.71
N ASP A 218 20.98 -12.09 -8.54
CA ASP A 218 21.34 -12.70 -7.27
C ASP A 218 22.53 -11.96 -6.66
N TYR A 219 22.30 -11.36 -5.50
CA TYR A 219 23.26 -10.56 -4.76
C TYR A 219 23.70 -11.28 -3.50
N ARG A 220 25.01 -11.36 -3.24
CA ARG A 220 25.59 -12.03 -2.08
C ARG A 220 26.73 -11.22 -1.45
N TYR A 221 27.06 -11.54 -0.21
CA TYR A 221 28.23 -11.00 0.51
C TYR A 221 29.48 -11.88 0.33
N ASP A 222 29.27 -13.15 -0.02
CA ASP A 222 30.32 -14.15 -0.20
C ASP A 222 30.09 -14.95 -1.50
N ASP A 223 31.16 -15.56 -2.01
CA ASP A 223 31.22 -16.25 -3.30
C ASP A 223 30.69 -17.70 -3.23
N THR A 224 30.09 -18.09 -2.10
CA THR A 224 29.59 -19.45 -1.88
C THR A 224 28.41 -19.74 -2.81
N GLN A 225 28.67 -20.54 -3.85
CA GLN A 225 27.63 -21.06 -4.72
C GLN A 225 27.01 -22.31 -4.09
N THR A 226 25.75 -22.21 -3.68
CA THR A 226 24.95 -23.39 -3.32
C THR A 226 24.30 -23.95 -4.59
N SER A 227 24.64 -25.20 -4.94
CA SER A 227 23.96 -25.90 -6.04
C SER A 227 22.65 -26.48 -5.51
N HIS A 228 21.51 -26.06 -6.07
CA HIS A 228 20.20 -26.60 -5.72
C HIS A 228 19.67 -27.51 -6.83
N PRO A 229 18.83 -28.51 -6.49
CA PRO A 229 18.13 -29.32 -7.49
C PRO A 229 17.38 -28.45 -8.50
N ILE A 230 17.31 -28.90 -9.75
CA ILE A 230 16.70 -28.11 -10.85
C ILE A 230 15.16 -28.14 -10.75
N ASP A 231 14.60 -29.30 -10.40
CA ASP A 231 13.16 -29.56 -10.38
C ASP A 231 12.49 -29.13 -9.05
N LEU A 232 11.24 -28.65 -9.13
CA LEU A 232 10.49 -28.15 -7.97
C LEU A 232 10.25 -29.23 -6.92
N LYS A 233 9.81 -30.43 -7.31
CA LYS A 233 9.51 -31.49 -6.33
C LYS A 233 10.77 -31.83 -5.54
N SER A 234 11.88 -31.96 -6.25
CA SER A 234 13.20 -32.20 -5.66
C SER A 234 13.62 -31.06 -4.71
N ARG A 235 13.30 -29.80 -5.04
CA ARG A 235 13.56 -28.64 -4.15
C ARG A 235 12.72 -28.68 -2.88
N LEU A 236 11.44 -29.01 -2.99
CA LEU A 236 10.54 -29.09 -1.83
C LEU A 236 11.00 -30.18 -0.85
N GLU A 237 11.43 -31.33 -1.38
CA GLU A 237 12.01 -32.43 -0.60
C GLU A 237 13.36 -32.02 0.01
N TYR A 238 14.23 -31.39 -0.78
CA TYR A 238 15.53 -30.86 -0.33
C TYR A 238 15.37 -29.89 0.86
N HIS A 239 14.43 -28.95 0.74
CA HIS A 239 14.13 -27.96 1.78
C HIS A 239 13.21 -28.51 2.88
N ASN A 240 12.98 -29.82 2.95
CA ASN A 240 12.15 -30.48 3.97
C ASN A 240 10.77 -29.81 4.18
N VAL A 241 10.11 -29.41 3.10
CA VAL A 241 8.79 -28.76 3.16
C VAL A 241 7.78 -29.78 3.69
N LYS A 242 6.96 -29.38 4.68
CA LYS A 242 5.96 -30.28 5.27
C LYS A 242 5.04 -30.85 4.18
N LYS A 243 4.82 -32.17 4.16
CA LYS A 243 4.05 -32.88 3.11
C LYS A 243 2.70 -32.23 2.76
N ARG A 244 1.96 -31.76 3.79
CA ARG A 244 0.65 -31.09 3.60
C ARG A 244 0.76 -29.78 2.81
N VAL A 245 1.84 -29.01 3.01
CA VAL A 245 2.14 -27.78 2.28
C VAL A 245 2.76 -28.08 0.92
N GLN A 246 3.57 -29.15 0.83
CA GLN A 246 4.18 -29.61 -0.41
C GLN A 246 3.14 -29.93 -1.50
N ALA A 247 2.04 -30.59 -1.14
CA ALA A 247 0.95 -30.86 -2.08
C ALA A 247 0.36 -29.56 -2.68
N GLN A 248 0.16 -28.54 -1.85
CA GLN A 248 -0.34 -27.23 -2.27
C GLN A 248 0.64 -26.49 -3.19
N TYR A 249 1.95 -26.61 -2.95
CA TYR A 249 2.96 -26.09 -3.87
C TYR A 249 2.89 -26.75 -5.24
N LEU A 250 2.80 -28.08 -5.29
CA LEU A 250 2.75 -28.84 -6.54
C LEU A 250 1.48 -28.55 -7.35
N GLU A 251 0.37 -28.18 -6.69
CA GLU A 251 -0.87 -27.75 -7.35
C GLU A 251 -0.81 -26.29 -7.84
N ALA A 252 -0.18 -25.40 -7.07
CA ALA A 252 -0.16 -23.97 -7.39
C ALA A 252 0.87 -23.57 -8.46
N VAL A 253 1.96 -24.32 -8.58
CA VAL A 253 3.09 -23.98 -9.46
C VAL A 253 2.85 -24.55 -10.85
N SER A 254 3.03 -23.70 -11.87
CA SER A 254 3.19 -24.16 -13.25
C SER A 254 4.66 -24.52 -13.51
N ASP A 255 4.92 -25.32 -14.54
CA ASP A 255 6.29 -25.72 -14.97
C ASP A 255 7.17 -24.54 -15.48
N SER A 256 6.92 -23.31 -15.02
CA SER A 256 7.73 -22.12 -15.32
C SER A 256 9.00 -22.10 -14.48
N GLN A 257 10.14 -21.92 -15.16
CA GLN A 257 11.44 -21.75 -14.52
C GLN A 257 11.47 -20.55 -13.57
N LEU A 258 10.72 -19.49 -13.87
CA LEU A 258 10.62 -18.29 -13.05
C LEU A 258 9.97 -18.59 -11.69
N GLU A 259 8.84 -19.30 -11.70
CA GLU A 259 8.12 -19.67 -10.47
C GLU A 259 8.97 -20.58 -9.59
N ALA A 260 9.63 -21.59 -10.19
CA ALA A 260 10.54 -22.47 -9.47
C ALA A 260 11.72 -21.72 -8.84
N GLN A 261 12.34 -20.77 -9.55
CA GLN A 261 13.45 -19.95 -9.05
C GLN A 261 13.02 -18.97 -7.96
N LEU A 262 11.81 -18.43 -8.05
CA LEU A 262 11.24 -17.56 -7.03
C LEU A 262 10.99 -18.33 -5.73
N ILE A 263 10.38 -19.51 -5.82
CA ILE A 263 10.10 -20.36 -4.65
C ILE A 263 11.39 -20.82 -3.99
N ASP A 264 12.42 -21.18 -4.77
CA ASP A 264 13.72 -21.55 -4.23
C ASP A 264 14.38 -20.40 -3.46
N SER A 265 14.33 -19.18 -3.98
CA SER A 265 14.78 -17.98 -3.26
C SER A 265 14.01 -17.74 -1.96
N MET A 266 12.71 -18.05 -1.92
CA MET A 266 11.93 -18.00 -0.68
C MET A 266 12.36 -19.07 0.32
N LEU A 267 12.48 -20.34 -0.11
CA LEU A 267 12.78 -21.49 0.74
C LEU A 267 14.21 -21.48 1.30
N THR A 268 15.15 -20.90 0.57
CA THR A 268 16.52 -20.62 1.02
C THR A 268 16.61 -19.36 1.90
N TYR A 269 15.46 -18.74 2.23
CA TYR A 269 15.39 -17.53 3.04
C TYR A 269 16.18 -16.34 2.48
N GLN A 270 16.38 -16.22 1.17
CA GLN A 270 16.93 -14.98 0.59
C GLN A 270 15.96 -13.83 0.80
N ASN A 271 16.48 -12.61 0.88
CA ASN A 271 15.65 -11.43 0.67
C ASN A 271 15.14 -11.44 -0.78
N VAL A 272 13.88 -11.10 -1.01
CA VAL A 272 13.25 -11.19 -2.34
C VAL A 272 12.63 -9.85 -2.71
N GLU A 273 12.95 -9.33 -3.89
CA GLU A 273 12.19 -8.26 -4.53
C GLU A 273 11.56 -8.81 -5.82
N LEU A 274 10.23 -8.89 -5.88
CA LEU A 274 9.52 -9.33 -7.08
C LEU A 274 8.73 -8.17 -7.69
N GLN A 275 9.03 -7.87 -8.95
CA GLN A 275 8.33 -6.85 -9.75
C GLN A 275 7.39 -7.53 -10.74
N TYR A 276 6.09 -7.61 -10.44
CA TYR A 276 5.14 -8.35 -11.29
C TYR A 276 4.57 -7.53 -12.47
N TYR A 277 5.16 -6.38 -12.80
CA TYR A 277 4.75 -5.55 -13.94
C TYR A 277 4.73 -6.35 -15.26
N HIS A 278 3.63 -6.22 -16.01
CA HIS A 278 3.25 -6.97 -17.23
C HIS A 278 2.85 -8.44 -17.06
N SER A 279 3.12 -9.10 -15.93
CA SER A 279 2.73 -10.51 -15.74
C SER A 279 1.46 -10.68 -14.90
N GLN A 280 0.33 -10.79 -15.58
CA GLN A 280 -0.97 -11.07 -14.93
C GLN A 280 -1.01 -12.45 -14.27
N GLN A 281 -0.24 -13.41 -14.78
CA GLN A 281 -0.14 -14.75 -14.20
C GLN A 281 0.59 -14.70 -12.86
N LEU A 282 1.79 -14.10 -12.81
CA LEU A 282 2.54 -13.94 -11.57
C LEU A 282 1.73 -13.14 -10.56
N LYS A 283 1.12 -12.03 -10.97
CA LYS A 283 0.26 -11.17 -10.12
C LYS A 283 -0.83 -11.96 -9.40
N LYS A 284 -1.38 -13.02 -10.01
CA LYS A 284 -2.42 -13.86 -9.38
C LYS A 284 -1.85 -14.87 -8.39
N LYS A 285 -0.63 -15.37 -8.63
CA LYS A 285 -0.07 -16.53 -7.93
C LYS A 285 0.98 -16.21 -6.86
N TYR A 286 1.71 -15.09 -6.95
CA TYR A 286 2.84 -14.83 -6.04
C TYR A 286 2.45 -14.85 -4.56
N GLN A 287 1.23 -14.40 -4.24
CA GLN A 287 0.68 -14.46 -2.88
C GLN A 287 0.55 -15.90 -2.36
N THR A 288 0.15 -16.83 -3.21
CA THR A 288 0.09 -18.25 -2.86
C THR A 288 1.48 -18.76 -2.45
N TYR A 289 2.54 -18.36 -3.17
CA TYR A 289 3.90 -18.83 -2.89
C TYR A 289 4.45 -18.33 -1.55
N TYR A 290 4.33 -17.04 -1.26
CA TYR A 290 4.83 -16.53 0.01
C TYR A 290 3.94 -16.97 1.19
N VAL A 291 2.62 -17.12 1.00
CA VAL A 291 1.73 -17.61 2.06
C VAL A 291 2.07 -19.06 2.42
N LEU A 292 2.31 -19.92 1.42
CA LEU A 292 2.79 -21.29 1.66
C LEU A 292 4.16 -21.30 2.36
N HIS A 293 5.05 -20.36 2.03
CA HIS A 293 6.35 -20.22 2.67
C HIS A 293 6.21 -19.84 4.15
N CYS A 294 5.35 -18.87 4.46
CA CYS A 294 5.01 -18.49 5.84
C CYS A 294 4.42 -19.67 6.62
N LEU A 295 3.45 -20.39 6.05
CA LEU A 295 2.84 -21.56 6.68
C LEU A 295 3.89 -22.65 6.95
N ASN A 296 4.74 -22.97 5.98
CA ASN A 296 5.82 -23.95 6.16
C ASN A 296 6.78 -23.53 7.27
N HIS A 297 7.22 -22.27 7.27
CA HIS A 297 8.12 -21.72 8.27
C HIS A 297 7.55 -21.81 9.70
N ILE A 298 6.28 -21.44 9.88
CA ILE A 298 5.61 -21.51 11.19
C ILE A 298 5.42 -22.96 11.63
N LEU A 299 4.96 -23.84 10.74
CA LEU A 299 4.76 -25.25 11.06
C LEU A 299 6.06 -25.93 11.46
N LYS A 300 7.18 -25.65 10.76
CA LYS A 300 8.50 -26.17 11.12
C LYS A 300 8.98 -25.63 12.46
N SER A 301 8.89 -24.31 12.66
CA SER A 301 9.25 -23.67 13.93
C SER A 301 8.47 -24.27 15.09
N ARG A 302 7.15 -24.45 14.94
CA ARG A 302 6.29 -25.07 15.97
C ARG A 302 6.67 -26.52 16.24
N THR A 303 6.90 -27.33 15.20
CA THR A 303 7.35 -28.73 15.39
C THR A 303 8.66 -28.79 16.18
N ARG A 304 9.61 -27.90 15.90
CA ARG A 304 10.88 -27.82 16.64
C ARG A 304 10.64 -27.47 18.10
N VAL A 305 9.87 -26.41 18.37
CA VAL A 305 9.59 -25.96 19.73
C VAL A 305 8.89 -27.02 20.57
N MET A 306 7.91 -27.73 19.99
CA MET A 306 7.24 -28.83 20.67
C MET A 306 8.20 -30.00 20.94
N GLY A 307 8.99 -30.40 19.94
CA GLY A 307 9.95 -31.49 20.08
C GLY A 307 11.05 -31.20 21.11
N ASP A 308 11.57 -29.98 21.14
CA ASP A 308 12.60 -29.58 22.10
C ASP A 308 12.02 -29.40 23.51
N THR A 309 10.75 -28.95 23.64
CA THR A 309 10.03 -28.95 24.91
C THR A 309 9.81 -30.36 25.44
N GLU A 310 9.46 -31.31 24.58
CA GLU A 310 9.30 -32.72 24.97
C GLU A 310 10.62 -33.35 25.38
N LYS A 311 11.71 -33.12 24.64
CA LYS A 311 13.07 -33.57 25.02
C LYS A 311 13.49 -32.99 26.37
N LYS A 312 13.26 -31.69 26.61
CA LYS A 312 13.53 -31.04 27.90
C LYS A 312 12.75 -31.72 29.03
N LYS A 313 11.45 -31.98 28.84
CA LYS A 313 10.61 -32.71 29.80
C LYS A 313 11.12 -34.13 30.07
N ARG A 314 11.55 -34.86 29.03
CA ARG A 314 12.12 -36.22 29.17
C ARG A 314 13.45 -36.21 29.93
N LEU A 315 14.34 -35.27 29.62
CA LEU A 315 15.61 -35.10 30.33
C LEU A 315 15.40 -34.76 31.81
N LEU A 316 14.47 -33.84 32.11
CA LEU A 316 14.14 -33.49 33.50
C LEU A 316 13.65 -34.71 34.30
N LYS A 317 12.83 -35.57 33.68
CA LYS A 317 12.41 -36.84 34.30
C LYS A 317 13.57 -37.80 34.51
N GLN A 318 14.47 -37.95 33.53
CA GLN A 318 15.65 -38.82 33.67
C GLN A 318 16.62 -38.35 34.76
N ILE A 319 16.73 -37.03 34.95
CA ILE A 319 17.49 -36.43 36.06
C ILE A 319 16.80 -36.69 37.40
N GLU A 320 15.47 -36.54 37.46
CA GLU A 320 14.67 -36.83 38.67
C GLU A 320 14.73 -38.32 39.06
N ASP A 321 14.71 -39.22 38.08
CA ASP A 321 14.83 -40.67 38.25
C ASP A 321 16.27 -41.13 38.55
N GLY A 322 17.25 -40.21 38.53
CA GLY A 322 18.66 -40.49 38.84
C GLY A 322 19.42 -41.27 37.76
N GLU A 323 18.88 -41.35 36.54
CA GLU A 323 19.51 -42.05 35.40
C GLU A 323 20.66 -41.23 34.76
N VAL A 324 20.64 -39.90 34.94
CA VAL A 324 21.61 -38.95 34.36
C VAL A 324 22.06 -37.95 35.43
N GLU A 325 23.36 -37.74 35.57
CA GLU A 325 23.90 -36.72 36.49
C GLU A 325 23.59 -35.31 35.98
N ALA A 326 23.13 -34.42 36.87
CA ALA A 326 22.77 -33.03 36.57
C ALA A 326 24.02 -32.13 36.42
N SER A 327 24.95 -32.49 35.54
CA SER A 327 26.06 -31.61 35.16
C SER A 327 25.54 -30.55 34.16
N ALA A 328 25.94 -29.29 34.33
CA ALA A 328 25.50 -28.20 33.44
C ALA A 328 26.12 -28.28 32.02
N GLU A 329 27.23 -29.01 31.86
CA GLU A 329 27.93 -29.18 30.58
C GLU A 329 27.26 -30.25 29.68
N ASP A 330 26.48 -31.17 30.27
CA ASP A 330 25.80 -32.26 29.54
C ASP A 330 24.34 -31.95 29.15
N GLN A 331 23.80 -30.81 29.60
CA GLN A 331 22.43 -30.43 29.27
C GLN A 331 22.36 -29.81 27.86
N PRO A 332 21.54 -30.36 26.94
CA PRO A 332 21.37 -29.78 25.61
C PRO A 332 20.71 -28.41 25.69
N GLU A 333 21.37 -27.40 25.11
CA GLU A 333 20.83 -26.06 25.00
C GLU A 333 19.77 -25.99 23.88
N PHE A 334 18.50 -25.85 24.28
CA PHE A 334 17.37 -25.78 23.34
C PHE A 334 17.14 -24.33 22.88
N ARG A 335 18.07 -23.77 22.08
CA ARG A 335 17.97 -22.41 21.51
C ARG A 335 17.05 -22.38 20.29
N ASP A 336 15.74 -22.40 20.51
CA ASP A 336 14.72 -22.57 19.47
C ASP A 336 13.66 -21.47 19.44
N GLN A 337 13.76 -20.47 20.31
CA GLN A 337 12.80 -19.38 20.46
C GLN A 337 13.42 -17.99 20.21
N GLY A 338 12.54 -17.00 20.06
CA GLY A 338 12.87 -15.57 20.15
C GLY A 338 12.26 -14.96 21.42
N TYR A 339 12.38 -13.65 21.59
CA TYR A 339 11.76 -12.88 22.67
C TYR A 339 10.23 -12.92 22.65
N THR A 340 9.64 -12.94 21.46
CA THR A 340 8.19 -12.91 21.28
C THR A 340 7.76 -14.02 20.32
N ARG A 341 6.49 -14.36 20.38
CA ARG A 341 5.93 -15.43 19.55
C ARG A 341 5.80 -15.07 18.06
N PRO A 342 5.44 -13.83 17.66
CA PRO A 342 5.27 -13.50 16.25
C PRO A 342 6.56 -13.72 15.48
N LYS A 343 6.48 -14.53 14.43
CA LYS A 343 7.61 -14.83 13.52
C LYS A 343 7.45 -14.18 12.16
N VAL A 344 6.22 -13.88 11.76
CA VAL A 344 5.90 -13.35 10.43
C VAL A 344 5.15 -12.04 10.54
N LEU A 345 5.65 -11.00 9.86
CA LEU A 345 4.97 -9.72 9.67
C LEU A 345 4.60 -9.54 8.20
N ILE A 346 3.33 -9.24 7.92
CA ILE A 346 2.83 -8.93 6.58
C ILE A 346 2.22 -7.53 6.57
N LEU A 347 2.85 -6.62 5.84
CA LEU A 347 2.41 -5.24 5.63
C LEU A 347 1.66 -5.11 4.32
N LEU A 348 0.44 -4.59 4.41
CA LEU A 348 -0.49 -4.44 3.29
C LEU A 348 -1.12 -3.04 3.29
N PRO A 349 -1.44 -2.47 2.12
CA PRO A 349 -1.93 -1.09 2.04
C PRO A 349 -3.39 -0.95 2.46
N THR A 350 -4.24 -1.95 2.23
CA THR A 350 -5.69 -1.85 2.45
C THR A 350 -6.27 -3.09 3.11
N ARG A 351 -7.43 -2.94 3.76
CA ARG A 351 -8.19 -4.06 4.32
C ARG A 351 -8.58 -5.10 3.28
N ASN A 352 -8.94 -4.69 2.06
CA ASN A 352 -9.19 -5.65 0.99
C ASN A 352 -7.94 -6.49 0.67
N SER A 353 -6.75 -5.87 0.67
CA SER A 353 -5.50 -6.62 0.46
C SER A 353 -5.27 -7.63 1.60
N ALA A 354 -5.53 -7.23 2.85
CA ALA A 354 -5.51 -8.15 3.99
C ALA A 354 -6.56 -9.27 3.89
N TRP A 355 -7.77 -8.95 3.43
CA TRP A 355 -8.81 -9.93 3.14
C TRP A 355 -8.33 -11.00 2.15
N GLU A 356 -7.71 -10.59 1.04
CA GLU A 356 -7.21 -11.52 0.03
C GLU A 356 -6.11 -12.45 0.57
N VAL A 357 -5.13 -11.89 1.29
CA VAL A 357 -4.00 -12.65 1.81
C VAL A 357 -4.42 -13.61 2.91
N VAL A 358 -5.24 -13.17 3.86
CA VAL A 358 -5.70 -14.01 4.97
C VAL A 358 -6.69 -15.06 4.46
N SER A 359 -7.55 -14.73 3.50
CA SER A 359 -8.44 -15.72 2.87
C SER A 359 -7.64 -16.81 2.15
N LYS A 360 -6.58 -16.43 1.41
CA LYS A 360 -5.64 -17.40 0.82
C LYS A 360 -4.91 -18.22 1.87
N MET A 361 -4.48 -17.61 2.97
CA MET A 361 -3.86 -18.34 4.09
C MET A 361 -4.81 -19.36 4.70
N ILE A 362 -6.08 -19.01 4.89
CA ILE A 362 -7.12 -19.94 5.36
C ILE A 362 -7.32 -21.10 4.37
N GLU A 363 -7.38 -20.80 3.07
CA GLU A 363 -7.59 -21.80 2.01
C GLU A 363 -6.41 -22.78 1.88
N LEU A 364 -5.18 -22.27 1.95
CA LEU A 364 -3.95 -23.05 1.77
C LEU A 364 -3.49 -23.74 3.06
N SER A 365 -4.08 -23.38 4.20
CA SER A 365 -3.73 -23.92 5.50
C SER A 365 -4.26 -25.35 5.67
N PRO A 366 -3.48 -26.26 6.27
CA PRO A 366 -3.93 -27.63 6.53
C PRO A 366 -4.95 -27.75 7.69
N MET A 367 -5.38 -26.65 8.28
CA MET A 367 -6.25 -26.61 9.45
C MET A 367 -7.73 -26.76 9.05
N GLN A 368 -8.51 -27.41 9.90
CA GLN A 368 -9.91 -27.77 9.57
C GLN A 368 -10.91 -26.68 9.94
N SER A 369 -10.61 -25.86 10.95
CA SER A 369 -11.54 -24.83 11.43
C SER A 369 -10.88 -23.46 11.56
N VAL A 370 -11.71 -22.41 11.54
CA VAL A 370 -11.29 -21.02 11.68
C VAL A 370 -12.20 -20.30 12.65
N GLU A 371 -11.63 -19.81 13.75
CA GLU A 371 -12.33 -19.00 14.74
C GLU A 371 -12.41 -17.54 14.28
N ASN A 372 -13.46 -16.81 14.67
CA ASN A 372 -13.69 -15.40 14.33
C ASN A 372 -13.79 -15.06 12.83
N LYS A 373 -14.01 -16.06 11.96
CA LYS A 373 -14.16 -15.86 10.50
C LYS A 373 -15.31 -14.92 10.12
N LYS A 374 -16.43 -14.94 10.87
CA LYS A 374 -17.58 -14.05 10.62
C LYS A 374 -17.22 -12.58 10.85
N ARG A 375 -16.62 -12.28 12.02
CA ARG A 375 -16.11 -10.94 12.37
C ARG A 375 -15.10 -10.44 11.33
N PHE A 376 -14.20 -11.32 10.89
CA PHE A 376 -13.21 -11.00 9.86
C PHE A 376 -13.88 -10.56 8.55
N ARG A 377 -14.88 -11.32 8.08
CA ARG A 377 -15.64 -10.96 6.88
C ARG A 377 -16.34 -9.61 7.03
N GLU A 378 -17.01 -9.35 8.14
CA GLU A 378 -17.73 -8.09 8.36
C GLU A 378 -16.82 -6.85 8.36
N GLN A 379 -15.58 -6.97 8.87
CA GLN A 379 -14.66 -5.83 8.99
C GLN A 379 -13.78 -5.58 7.76
N TYR A 380 -13.38 -6.65 7.06
CA TYR A 380 -12.37 -6.60 6.00
C TYR A 380 -12.95 -6.77 4.59
N TYR A 381 -14.08 -7.48 4.45
CA TYR A 381 -14.72 -7.67 3.15
C TYR A 381 -15.75 -6.58 2.91
N ASP A 382 -15.64 -5.95 1.73
CA ASP A 382 -16.70 -5.12 1.17
C ASP A 382 -16.95 -5.61 -0.26
N SER A 383 -18.22 -5.66 -0.64
CA SER A 383 -18.64 -5.99 -2.00
C SER A 383 -18.42 -4.84 -2.99
N PHE A 384 -17.98 -3.66 -2.53
CA PHE A 384 -17.71 -2.52 -3.38
C PHE A 384 -16.81 -2.88 -4.57
N GLY A 385 -17.28 -2.55 -5.77
CA GLY A 385 -16.61 -2.90 -7.03
C GLY A 385 -17.04 -4.24 -7.64
N SER A 386 -17.99 -4.96 -7.01
CA SER A 386 -18.56 -6.22 -7.53
C SER A 386 -19.72 -6.05 -8.53
N GLY A 387 -20.32 -4.86 -8.66
CA GLY A 387 -21.15 -4.48 -9.83
C GLY A 387 -22.62 -4.06 -9.57
N SER A 388 -22.99 -3.62 -8.37
CA SER A 388 -24.37 -3.44 -7.90
C SER A 388 -24.86 -1.99 -7.74
N SER A 389 -24.03 -0.93 -7.86
CA SER A 389 -24.46 0.46 -7.58
C SER A 389 -24.10 1.51 -8.66
N ALA A 390 -24.75 2.68 -8.63
CA ALA A 390 -24.53 3.78 -9.59
C ALA A 390 -23.13 4.41 -9.49
N SER A 391 -22.55 4.47 -8.29
CA SER A 391 -21.14 4.86 -8.08
C SER A 391 -20.19 3.88 -8.77
N GLU A 392 -20.58 2.60 -8.92
CA GLU A 392 -19.76 1.58 -9.57
C GLU A 392 -19.77 1.64 -11.11
N MET A 393 -20.74 2.29 -11.76
CA MET A 393 -20.67 2.52 -13.21
C MET A 393 -19.51 3.47 -13.58
N SER A 394 -19.27 4.49 -12.76
CA SER A 394 -18.11 5.37 -12.93
C SER A 394 -16.79 4.64 -12.67
N TYR A 395 -16.80 3.69 -11.72
CA TYR A 395 -15.68 2.81 -11.38
C TYR A 395 -15.37 1.79 -12.48
N LYS A 396 -16.39 1.22 -13.16
CA LYS A 396 -16.20 0.30 -14.30
C LYS A 396 -15.48 0.94 -15.49
N ARG A 397 -15.59 2.27 -15.65
CA ARG A 397 -14.88 3.04 -16.69
C ARG A 397 -13.42 3.32 -16.31
N LYS A 398 -13.02 3.09 -15.06
CA LYS A 398 -11.65 3.30 -14.62
C LYS A 398 -10.73 2.19 -15.16
N PRO A 399 -9.43 2.50 -15.32
CA PRO A 399 -8.42 1.51 -15.67
C PRO A 399 -8.41 0.27 -14.75
N GLU A 400 -7.97 -0.87 -15.28
CA GLU A 400 -7.96 -2.17 -14.57
C GLU A 400 -7.11 -2.14 -13.30
N ASP A 401 -5.95 -1.47 -13.34
CA ASP A 401 -5.06 -1.28 -12.20
C ASP A 401 -5.74 -0.51 -11.06
N PHE A 402 -6.46 0.57 -11.38
CA PHE A 402 -7.22 1.33 -10.39
C PHE A 402 -8.31 0.48 -9.76
N ARG A 403 -9.01 -0.31 -10.58
CA ARG A 403 -10.05 -1.22 -10.08
C ARG A 403 -9.44 -2.30 -9.18
N ASP A 404 -8.29 -2.86 -9.51
CA ASP A 404 -7.67 -3.87 -8.67
C ASP A 404 -7.23 -3.35 -7.29
N ILE A 405 -6.72 -2.11 -7.22
CA ILE A 405 -6.25 -1.51 -5.96
C ILE A 405 -7.41 -1.06 -5.06
N PHE A 406 -8.44 -0.45 -5.65
CA PHE A 406 -9.57 0.15 -4.92
C PHE A 406 -10.83 -0.72 -4.93
N LYS A 407 -10.71 -2.03 -5.16
CA LYS A 407 -11.81 -2.97 -4.95
C LYS A 407 -11.99 -3.28 -3.47
N GLY A 408 -13.23 -3.58 -3.09
CA GLY A 408 -13.59 -3.90 -1.71
C GLY A 408 -13.24 -2.78 -0.74
N ASN A 409 -12.89 -3.16 0.49
CA ASN A 409 -12.62 -2.22 1.56
C ASN A 409 -11.24 -1.56 1.40
N SER A 410 -11.22 -0.31 0.94
CA SER A 410 -9.99 0.47 0.73
C SER A 410 -9.45 1.16 1.99
N ASN A 411 -10.01 0.90 3.17
CA ASN A 411 -9.53 1.46 4.44
C ASN A 411 -8.10 0.96 4.72
N ASP A 412 -7.21 1.87 5.07
CA ASP A 412 -5.78 1.65 5.32
C ASP A 412 -5.42 1.64 6.81
N PHE A 413 -6.41 1.58 7.70
CA PHE A 413 -6.25 1.46 9.14
C PHE A 413 -6.74 0.09 9.63
N PHE A 414 -5.79 -0.80 9.90
CA PHE A 414 -6.05 -2.14 10.45
C PHE A 414 -4.79 -2.81 11.01
N CYS A 415 -5.00 -3.71 11.97
CA CYS A 415 -4.05 -4.70 12.47
C CYS A 415 -4.81 -5.99 12.79
N LEU A 416 -4.20 -7.15 12.55
CA LEU A 416 -4.76 -8.47 12.81
C LEU A 416 -3.67 -9.44 13.27
N GLY A 417 -3.84 -10.00 14.47
CA GLY A 417 -3.04 -11.12 14.95
C GLY A 417 -3.68 -12.46 14.58
N ILE A 418 -2.89 -13.40 14.08
CA ILE A 418 -3.31 -14.75 13.67
C ILE A 418 -2.47 -15.79 14.42
N LYS A 419 -3.14 -16.71 15.12
CA LYS A 419 -2.53 -17.85 15.81
C LYS A 419 -2.92 -19.16 15.10
N LEU A 420 -1.92 -20.00 14.82
CA LEU A 420 -2.06 -21.30 14.17
C LEU A 420 -1.92 -22.40 15.23
N THR A 421 -3.00 -23.16 15.45
CA THR A 421 -3.00 -24.37 16.31
C THR A 421 -2.93 -25.64 15.45
N ARG A 422 -2.93 -26.83 16.08
CA ARG A 422 -2.89 -28.11 15.37
C ARG A 422 -4.06 -28.29 14.40
N LYS A 423 -5.25 -27.79 14.75
CA LYS A 423 -6.49 -27.99 13.98
C LYS A 423 -7.20 -26.68 13.59
N THR A 424 -6.88 -25.56 14.24
CA THR A 424 -7.65 -24.32 14.14
C THR A 424 -6.76 -23.13 13.78
N ILE A 425 -7.32 -22.19 13.02
CA ILE A 425 -6.75 -20.84 12.83
C ILE A 425 -7.56 -19.88 13.69
N ARG A 426 -6.90 -19.23 14.65
CA ARG A 426 -7.52 -18.20 15.49
C ARG A 426 -7.20 -16.82 14.95
N LEU A 427 -8.20 -16.15 14.38
CA LEU A 427 -8.12 -14.75 13.99
C LEU A 427 -8.39 -13.85 15.21
N TYR A 428 -7.87 -12.62 15.19
CA TYR A 428 -8.01 -11.64 16.27
C TYR A 428 -7.31 -12.04 17.58
N THR A 429 -6.22 -12.81 17.48
CA THR A 429 -5.38 -13.08 18.66
C THR A 429 -4.62 -11.80 19.03
N ARG A 430 -4.28 -11.64 20.33
CA ARG A 430 -3.36 -10.58 20.78
C ARG A 430 -2.05 -10.64 19.99
N MET A 431 -1.41 -9.49 19.77
CA MET A 431 -0.24 -9.41 18.89
C MET A 431 0.93 -10.23 19.41
N ASP A 432 1.23 -10.15 20.71
CA ASP A 432 2.28 -10.90 21.41
C ASP A 432 2.08 -12.42 21.41
N GLN A 433 0.83 -12.89 21.30
CA GLN A 433 0.48 -14.31 21.28
C GLN A 433 0.22 -14.88 19.88
N SER A 434 0.32 -14.03 18.85
CA SER A 434 0.10 -14.42 17.45
C SER A 434 1.35 -15.06 16.83
N ASP A 435 1.16 -15.89 15.81
CA ASP A 435 2.26 -16.43 15.00
C ASP A 435 2.52 -15.55 13.76
N VAL A 436 1.45 -14.95 13.22
CA VAL A 436 1.48 -13.99 12.09
C VAL A 436 0.78 -12.70 12.48
N ILE A 437 1.40 -11.58 12.16
CA ILE A 437 0.78 -10.25 12.23
C ILE A 437 0.53 -9.75 10.82
N VAL A 438 -0.72 -9.41 10.51
CA VAL A 438 -1.14 -8.78 9.25
C VAL A 438 -1.62 -7.38 9.56
N ALA A 439 -0.95 -6.36 9.04
CA ALA A 439 -1.27 -4.98 9.41
C ALA A 439 -0.99 -3.97 8.30
N SER A 440 -1.59 -2.80 8.47
CA SER A 440 -1.21 -1.57 7.76
C SER A 440 -0.08 -0.86 8.50
N PRO A 441 0.80 -0.11 7.80
CA PRO A 441 1.80 0.72 8.47
C PRO A 441 1.16 1.75 9.42
N LEU A 442 0.05 2.36 9.02
CA LEU A 442 -0.69 3.31 9.86
C LEU A 442 -1.27 2.63 11.11
N GLY A 443 -1.87 1.44 10.95
CA GLY A 443 -2.40 0.67 12.06
C GLY A 443 -1.34 0.35 13.13
N LEU A 444 -0.15 -0.09 12.70
CA LEU A 444 0.94 -0.37 13.64
C LEU A 444 1.47 0.91 14.29
N LYS A 445 1.65 1.99 13.51
CA LYS A 445 2.10 3.27 14.05
C LYS A 445 1.18 3.75 15.18
N MET A 446 -0.13 3.80 14.93
CA MET A 446 -1.11 4.18 15.94
C MET A 446 -1.10 3.23 17.14
N LEU A 447 -0.92 1.92 16.92
CA LEU A 447 -0.85 0.96 18.02
C LEU A 447 0.37 1.24 18.91
N PHE A 448 1.53 1.59 18.35
CA PHE A 448 2.72 1.95 19.11
C PHE A 448 2.61 3.31 19.81
N GLU A 449 2.05 4.32 19.14
CA GLU A 449 1.89 5.66 19.71
C GLU A 449 0.87 5.68 20.85
N ASN A 450 -0.29 5.05 20.69
CA ASN A 450 -1.32 5.02 21.73
C ASN A 450 -0.90 4.20 22.96
N SER A 451 -0.04 3.20 22.78
CA SER A 451 0.52 2.43 23.88
C SER A 451 1.61 3.18 24.65
N SER A 452 2.16 4.27 24.09
CA SER A 452 3.16 5.10 24.80
C SER A 452 2.57 5.94 25.93
N HIS A 453 1.26 6.21 25.89
CA HIS A 453 0.53 6.92 26.95
C HIS A 453 0.07 6.01 28.09
N ASP A 454 0.05 4.70 27.88
CA ASP A 454 -0.44 3.71 28.83
C ASP A 454 0.70 2.75 29.22
N LYS A 455 1.31 3.00 30.38
CA LYS A 455 2.49 2.24 30.87
C LYS A 455 2.26 0.72 30.97
N ARG A 456 1.04 0.23 30.81
CA ARG A 456 0.64 -1.19 30.93
C ARG A 456 0.48 -1.93 29.60
N LYS A 457 0.72 -1.31 28.43
CA LYS A 457 0.49 -1.97 27.13
C LYS A 457 1.80 -2.41 26.46
N ASP A 458 1.90 -3.72 26.27
CA ASP A 458 2.97 -4.45 25.58
C ASP A 458 3.23 -3.85 24.18
N THR A 459 4.37 -3.16 24.00
CA THR A 459 4.74 -2.51 22.71
C THR A 459 5.76 -3.29 21.89
N GLU A 460 6.18 -4.46 22.35
CA GLU A 460 7.38 -5.14 21.83
C GLU A 460 7.06 -6.47 21.15
N PHE A 461 5.84 -6.61 20.64
CA PHE A 461 5.39 -7.81 19.90
C PHE A 461 6.07 -8.03 18.54
N LEU A 462 6.95 -7.12 18.09
CA LEU A 462 7.73 -7.25 16.86
C LEU A 462 9.21 -7.63 17.11
N SER A 463 9.58 -8.01 18.33
CA SER A 463 10.97 -8.28 18.71
C SER A 463 11.53 -9.62 18.20
N SER A 464 10.76 -10.43 17.45
CA SER A 464 11.19 -11.77 17.01
C SER A 464 10.71 -12.17 15.62
N ILE A 465 10.51 -11.18 14.76
CA ILE A 465 10.12 -11.40 13.36
C ILE A 465 11.29 -12.02 12.58
N GLU A 466 11.10 -13.25 12.12
CA GLU A 466 12.03 -14.00 11.27
C GLU A 466 11.77 -13.72 9.78
N ILE A 467 10.51 -13.44 9.38
CA ILE A 467 10.10 -13.11 8.02
C ILE A 467 9.25 -11.83 8.00
N ALA A 468 9.68 -10.81 7.26
CA ALA A 468 8.93 -9.58 7.03
C ALA A 468 8.55 -9.44 5.54
N ILE A 469 7.29 -9.11 5.28
CA ILE A 469 6.71 -9.05 3.93
C ILE A 469 6.04 -7.69 3.71
N LEU A 470 6.38 -7.02 2.62
CA LEU A 470 5.62 -5.88 2.10
C LEU A 470 4.97 -6.30 0.78
N ASP A 471 3.65 -6.29 0.74
CA ASP A 471 2.89 -6.66 -0.45
C ASP A 471 2.07 -5.47 -0.97
N LYS A 472 1.80 -5.47 -2.28
CA LYS A 472 1.14 -4.37 -3.03
C LYS A 472 1.84 -3.03 -2.80
N CYS A 473 3.17 -3.03 -2.94
CA CYS A 473 4.02 -1.87 -2.63
C CYS A 473 3.68 -0.61 -3.42
N GLU A 474 3.08 -0.73 -4.62
CA GLU A 474 2.56 0.42 -5.36
C GLU A 474 1.47 1.19 -4.59
N GLY A 475 0.71 0.52 -3.72
CA GLY A 475 -0.24 1.17 -2.81
C GLY A 475 0.45 1.77 -1.58
N LEU A 476 1.40 1.06 -0.98
CA LEU A 476 2.16 1.53 0.19
C LEU A 476 2.96 2.80 -0.13
N LEU A 477 3.55 2.88 -1.32
CA LEU A 477 4.28 4.07 -1.79
C LEU A 477 3.37 5.29 -1.97
N MET A 478 2.07 5.09 -2.23
CA MET A 478 1.09 6.17 -2.38
C MET A 478 0.47 6.61 -1.06
N GLN A 479 0.75 5.89 0.03
CA GLN A 479 0.41 6.27 1.41
C GLN A 479 1.53 7.13 2.01
N ASN A 480 1.74 7.09 3.33
CA ASN A 480 2.92 7.70 3.93
C ASN A 480 4.04 6.66 4.06
N TRP A 481 5.03 6.73 3.18
CA TRP A 481 6.20 5.83 3.22
C TRP A 481 7.02 5.99 4.50
N GLU A 482 6.97 7.15 5.15
CA GLU A 482 7.65 7.40 6.42
C GLU A 482 7.23 6.40 7.50
N HIS A 483 5.94 6.05 7.56
CA HIS A 483 5.42 5.07 8.52
C HIS A 483 6.07 3.69 8.31
N VAL A 484 6.32 3.30 7.06
CA VAL A 484 7.01 2.05 6.74
C VAL A 484 8.48 2.14 7.17
N THR A 485 9.17 3.23 6.85
CA THR A 485 10.58 3.38 7.22
C THR A 485 10.80 3.47 8.73
N GLU A 486 9.93 4.15 9.45
CA GLU A 486 9.99 4.24 10.92
C GLU A 486 9.78 2.87 11.54
N LEU A 487 8.74 2.14 11.10
CA LEU A 487 8.44 0.80 11.56
C LEU A 487 9.62 -0.16 11.33
N LEU A 488 10.14 -0.21 10.10
CA LEU A 488 11.19 -1.16 9.71
C LEU A 488 12.56 -0.83 10.33
N ASN A 489 12.90 0.46 10.49
CA ASN A 489 14.20 0.84 11.04
C ASN A 489 14.24 0.89 12.57
N ASN A 490 13.13 1.25 13.22
CA ASN A 490 13.13 1.57 14.64
C ASN A 490 12.33 0.59 15.51
N ARG A 491 11.43 -0.21 14.92
CA ARG A 491 10.52 -1.09 15.68
C ARG A 491 10.67 -2.57 15.35
N LEU A 492 10.95 -2.90 14.08
CA LEU A 492 11.17 -4.27 13.65
C LEU A 492 12.38 -4.86 14.40
N ASN A 493 12.14 -5.94 15.13
CA ASN A 493 13.15 -6.67 15.90
C ASN A 493 13.92 -5.82 16.92
N ALA A 494 13.33 -4.71 17.39
CA ALA A 494 13.89 -3.95 18.50
C ALA A 494 13.88 -4.82 19.78
N PRO A 495 14.93 -4.78 20.61
CA PRO A 495 14.98 -5.56 21.84
C PRO A 495 13.85 -5.12 22.80
N PRO A 496 13.21 -6.07 23.50
CA PRO A 496 12.25 -5.71 24.52
C PRO A 496 12.91 -4.86 25.62
N LYS A 497 12.21 -3.85 26.14
CA LYS A 497 12.66 -3.01 27.27
C LYS A 497 12.19 -3.58 28.60
N LYS A 498 11.05 -4.29 28.59
CA LYS A 498 10.42 -4.80 29.81
C LYS A 498 10.43 -6.32 29.88
N PHE A 499 11.61 -6.89 30.07
CA PHE A 499 11.81 -8.34 30.12
C PHE A 499 10.98 -9.04 31.20
N GLU A 500 10.64 -8.37 32.29
CA GLU A 500 9.88 -8.92 33.42
C GLU A 500 8.42 -9.26 33.07
N GLU A 501 7.84 -8.58 32.07
CA GLU A 501 6.48 -8.82 31.60
C GLU A 501 6.41 -10.04 30.65
N PHE A 502 7.54 -10.40 30.04
CA PHE A 502 7.66 -11.56 29.17
C PHE A 502 8.09 -12.78 29.99
N LYS A 503 7.21 -13.78 30.15
CA LYS A 503 7.55 -15.10 30.72
C LYS A 503 8.46 -15.91 29.77
N VAL A 504 9.61 -15.34 29.39
CA VAL A 504 10.51 -15.91 28.38
C VAL A 504 11.67 -16.61 29.05
N ASP A 505 11.88 -17.87 28.66
CA ASP A 505 13.02 -18.67 29.07
C ASP A 505 14.25 -18.23 28.25
N PHE A 506 15.10 -17.37 28.83
CA PHE A 506 16.33 -16.88 28.19
C PHE A 506 17.27 -18.00 27.70
N SER A 507 17.24 -19.17 28.34
CA SER A 507 18.05 -20.32 27.92
C SER A 507 17.64 -20.88 26.55
N ARG A 508 16.43 -20.54 26.08
CA ARG A 508 15.89 -20.98 24.79
C ARG A 508 15.98 -19.94 23.68
N ILE A 509 16.41 -18.72 24.00
CA ILE A 509 16.54 -17.66 23.00
C ILE A 509 17.81 -17.91 22.19
N ARG A 510 17.70 -17.79 20.87
CA ARG A 510 18.86 -17.91 19.97
C ARG A 510 19.90 -16.84 20.23
N MET A 511 21.17 -17.19 20.06
CA MET A 511 22.27 -16.29 20.45
C MET A 511 22.33 -15.02 19.59
N TRP A 512 22.03 -15.13 18.31
CA TRP A 512 21.92 -13.97 17.42
C TRP A 512 20.74 -13.05 17.80
N ALA A 513 19.70 -13.55 18.46
CA ALA A 513 18.63 -12.70 18.98
C ALA A 513 19.10 -11.93 20.21
N ILE A 514 19.80 -12.61 21.13
CA ILE A 514 20.40 -12.01 22.33
C ILE A 514 21.41 -10.91 21.97
N ASN A 515 22.19 -11.12 20.92
CA ASN A 515 23.23 -10.19 20.47
C ASN A 515 22.73 -9.05 19.57
N ASP A 516 21.41 -8.85 19.43
CA ASP A 516 20.83 -7.82 18.54
C ASP A 516 21.25 -7.97 17.06
N GLN A 517 21.34 -9.23 16.60
CA GLN A 517 21.83 -9.60 15.26
C GLN A 517 20.69 -9.99 14.30
N TYR A 518 19.42 -9.70 14.64
CA TYR A 518 18.25 -9.98 13.78
C TYR A 518 18.41 -9.46 12.35
N LYS A 519 18.97 -8.27 12.17
CA LYS A 519 19.21 -7.67 10.84
C LYS A 519 20.09 -8.53 9.92
N TYR A 520 20.88 -9.45 10.45
CA TYR A 520 21.76 -10.32 9.66
C TYR A 520 21.09 -11.62 9.21
N VAL A 521 19.94 -11.98 9.78
CA VAL A 521 19.23 -13.26 9.53
C VAL A 521 17.79 -13.07 9.04
N THR A 522 17.14 -11.94 9.34
CA THR A 522 15.73 -11.71 9.02
C THR A 522 15.50 -11.73 7.50
N GLN A 523 14.55 -12.52 7.03
CA GLN A 523 14.18 -12.53 5.62
C GLN A 523 13.23 -11.36 5.30
N MET A 524 13.61 -10.52 4.34
CA MET A 524 12.78 -9.42 3.83
C MET A 524 12.26 -9.71 2.43
N MET A 525 10.93 -9.72 2.24
CA MET A 525 10.29 -9.94 0.94
C MET A 525 9.41 -8.76 0.54
N VAL A 526 9.63 -8.24 -0.66
CA VAL A 526 8.94 -7.07 -1.20
C VAL A 526 8.31 -7.43 -2.53
N PHE A 527 6.99 -7.26 -2.60
CA PHE A 527 6.17 -7.52 -3.78
C PHE A 527 5.51 -6.23 -4.24
N GLY A 528 5.81 -5.81 -5.47
CA GLY A 528 5.23 -4.60 -6.03
C GLY A 528 5.06 -4.72 -7.53
N LYS A 529 4.24 -3.85 -8.10
CA LYS A 529 4.16 -3.71 -9.56
C LYS A 529 5.56 -3.46 -10.12
N TYR A 530 6.29 -2.51 -9.55
CA TYR A 530 7.59 -2.06 -10.05
C TYR A 530 8.58 -1.80 -8.91
N GLY A 531 9.88 -1.85 -9.20
CA GLY A 531 10.92 -1.49 -8.22
C GLY A 531 11.15 0.02 -8.14
N THR A 532 11.48 0.52 -6.95
CA THR A 532 11.86 1.92 -6.70
C THR A 532 13.07 1.98 -5.77
N PRO A 533 13.81 3.10 -5.69
CA PRO A 533 14.92 3.25 -4.76
C PRO A 533 14.54 2.96 -3.30
N GLU A 534 13.33 3.36 -2.90
CA GLU A 534 12.77 3.11 -1.57
C GLU A 534 12.65 1.61 -1.27
N LEU A 535 12.09 0.84 -2.22
CA LEU A 535 11.95 -0.61 -2.09
C LEU A 535 13.30 -1.32 -2.12
N ASN A 536 14.23 -0.86 -2.97
CA ASN A 536 15.60 -1.38 -3.00
C ASN A 536 16.31 -1.15 -1.66
N GLY A 537 16.08 0.00 -1.02
CA GLY A 537 16.61 0.33 0.30
C GLY A 537 16.11 -0.62 1.39
N VAL A 538 14.88 -1.11 1.30
CA VAL A 538 14.32 -2.09 2.25
C VAL A 538 14.95 -3.47 2.08
N VAL A 539 15.13 -3.95 0.84
CA VAL A 539 15.58 -5.32 0.56
C VAL A 539 17.10 -5.47 0.59
N LYS A 540 17.83 -4.45 0.10
CA LYS A 540 19.31 -4.47 -0.02
C LYS A 540 20.00 -3.61 1.04
N GLY A 541 19.25 -2.85 1.82
CA GLY A 541 19.80 -1.96 2.83
C GLY A 541 20.25 -2.72 4.07
N SER A 542 21.47 -2.47 4.51
CA SER A 542 22.05 -3.12 5.68
C SER A 542 21.37 -2.79 7.01
N ARG A 543 20.54 -1.74 7.04
CA ARG A 543 19.83 -1.31 8.26
C ARG A 543 18.68 -2.23 8.63
N VAL A 544 17.88 -2.64 7.64
CA VAL A 544 16.66 -3.42 7.89
C VAL A 544 16.96 -4.92 7.82
N SER A 545 17.60 -5.36 6.74
CA SER A 545 18.03 -6.76 6.59
C SER A 545 19.23 -6.84 5.65
N CYS A 546 20.39 -7.19 6.20
CA CYS A 546 21.55 -7.64 5.42
C CYS A 546 21.31 -9.04 4.88
N ASN A 547 20.79 -9.95 5.71
CA ASN A 547 20.67 -11.37 5.39
C ASN A 547 22.00 -11.96 4.86
N LEU A 548 23.01 -12.05 5.72
CA LEU A 548 24.40 -12.30 5.31
C LEU A 548 24.61 -13.64 4.60
N GLN A 549 23.89 -14.66 5.05
CA GLN A 549 24.02 -16.02 4.54
C GLN A 549 23.36 -16.19 3.17
N SER A 550 22.11 -15.74 3.04
CA SER A 550 21.28 -16.04 1.87
C SER A 550 21.23 -14.88 0.87
N GLY A 551 21.63 -13.68 1.27
CA GLY A 551 21.72 -12.51 0.41
C GLY A 551 20.35 -12.08 -0.13
N THR A 552 20.34 -11.55 -1.36
CA THR A 552 19.16 -10.91 -1.96
C THR A 552 18.95 -11.33 -3.42
N ALA A 553 17.74 -11.78 -3.77
CA ALA A 553 17.31 -12.04 -5.13
C ALA A 553 16.31 -10.99 -5.62
N VAL A 554 16.59 -10.34 -6.75
CA VAL A 554 15.68 -9.41 -7.41
C VAL A 554 15.18 -9.99 -8.72
N PHE A 555 13.86 -10.14 -8.83
CA PHE A 555 13.15 -10.61 -10.01
C PHE A 555 12.47 -9.41 -10.68
N LYS A 556 13.06 -8.90 -11.76
CA LYS A 556 12.52 -7.76 -12.51
C LYS A 556 12.18 -8.12 -13.95
N PRO A 557 11.11 -7.53 -14.53
CA PRO A 557 10.76 -7.76 -15.92
C PRO A 557 11.85 -7.20 -16.85
N TYR A 558 12.08 -7.89 -17.94
CA TYR A 558 12.98 -7.45 -19.00
C TYR A 558 12.23 -6.48 -19.93
N VAL A 559 12.44 -5.18 -19.75
CA VAL A 559 11.83 -4.14 -20.59
C VAL A 559 12.77 -3.76 -21.74
N ASP A 560 12.39 -4.17 -22.95
CA ASP A 560 13.06 -3.79 -24.19
C ASP A 560 12.36 -2.61 -24.90
N GLY A 561 12.88 -2.20 -26.05
CA GLY A 561 12.26 -1.18 -26.91
C GLY A 561 11.04 -1.67 -27.68
N LYS A 562 10.46 -2.82 -27.34
CA LYS A 562 9.15 -3.24 -27.85
C LYS A 562 8.12 -3.08 -26.74
N ASN A 563 8.45 -3.45 -25.50
CA ASN A 563 7.52 -3.44 -24.36
C ASN A 563 7.65 -2.19 -23.47
N SER A 564 8.37 -1.15 -23.93
CA SER A 564 8.41 0.15 -23.25
C SER A 564 7.04 0.87 -23.33
N ILE A 565 6.75 1.74 -22.36
CA ILE A 565 5.51 2.54 -22.37
C ILE A 565 5.40 3.40 -23.63
N ILE A 566 6.48 4.05 -24.06
CA ILE A 566 6.45 4.91 -25.26
C ILE A 566 6.14 4.07 -26.51
N ASP A 567 6.74 2.89 -26.65
CA ASP A 567 6.50 2.02 -27.81
C ASP A 567 5.09 1.42 -27.79
N LEU A 568 4.56 1.08 -26.61
CA LEU A 568 3.17 0.66 -26.42
C LEU A 568 2.19 1.78 -26.79
N LEU A 569 2.43 2.99 -26.29
CA LEU A 569 1.62 4.18 -26.59
C LEU A 569 1.66 4.49 -28.08
N LYS A 570 2.84 4.53 -28.70
CA LYS A 570 3.00 4.76 -30.14
C LYS A 570 2.21 3.76 -30.96
N ARG A 571 2.31 2.46 -30.64
CA ARG A 571 1.53 1.40 -31.32
C ARG A 571 0.03 1.62 -31.17
N LYS A 572 -0.43 2.04 -29.99
CA LYS A 572 -1.84 2.38 -29.73
C LYS A 572 -2.27 3.57 -30.60
N LEU A 573 -1.51 4.66 -30.63
CA LEU A 573 -1.83 5.87 -31.39
C LEU A 573 -1.83 5.65 -32.90
N VAL A 574 -0.89 4.85 -33.42
CA VAL A 574 -0.85 4.46 -34.83
C VAL A 574 -2.08 3.63 -35.20
N ARG A 575 -2.49 2.68 -34.34
CA ARG A 575 -3.71 1.88 -34.56
C ARG A 575 -4.98 2.73 -34.56
N MET A 576 -5.02 3.78 -33.75
CA MET A 576 -6.13 4.73 -33.69
C MET A 576 -6.10 5.75 -34.84
N GLY A 577 -5.08 5.75 -35.70
CA GLY A 577 -4.92 6.74 -36.78
C GLY A 577 -4.51 8.14 -36.30
N MET A 578 -4.17 8.30 -35.02
CA MET A 578 -3.85 9.60 -34.41
C MET A 578 -2.44 10.09 -34.79
N VAL A 579 -1.52 9.14 -34.95
CA VAL A 579 -0.11 9.38 -35.29
C VAL A 579 0.23 8.58 -36.54
N GLY A 580 1.03 9.17 -37.42
CA GLY A 580 1.41 8.57 -38.69
C GLY A 580 2.71 9.14 -39.23
N ARG A 581 2.84 9.17 -40.56
CA ARG A 581 4.05 9.72 -41.20
C ARG A 581 4.16 11.25 -41.05
N LEU A 582 3.04 11.96 -41.07
CA LEU A 582 2.97 13.43 -41.06
C LEU A 582 2.65 14.03 -39.69
N THR A 583 2.00 13.26 -38.81
CA THR A 583 1.57 13.72 -37.47
C THR A 583 2.28 12.90 -36.42
N LYS A 584 3.03 13.54 -35.54
CA LYS A 584 3.82 12.92 -34.47
C LYS A 584 3.60 13.67 -33.16
N LEU A 585 3.51 12.93 -32.06
CA LEU A 585 3.49 13.51 -30.71
C LEU A 585 4.91 13.50 -30.15
N LYS A 586 5.60 14.63 -30.32
CA LYS A 586 7.01 14.77 -29.94
C LYS A 586 7.16 14.82 -28.42
N GLN A 587 7.94 13.90 -27.88
CA GLN A 587 8.23 13.76 -26.46
C GLN A 587 9.71 14.10 -26.22
N MET A 588 9.96 15.25 -25.59
CA MET A 588 11.31 15.76 -25.34
C MET A 588 11.77 15.41 -23.93
N PHE A 589 12.83 14.61 -23.82
CA PHE A 589 13.48 14.29 -22.56
C PHE A 589 14.71 15.17 -22.40
N THR A 590 14.73 15.98 -21.34
CA THR A 590 15.86 16.88 -21.05
C THR A 590 16.52 16.50 -19.74
N ARG A 591 17.81 16.18 -19.81
CA ARG A 591 18.64 15.84 -18.66
C ARG A 591 19.12 17.11 -17.97
N PHE A 592 19.10 17.11 -16.64
CA PHE A 592 19.87 18.08 -15.84
C PHE A 592 20.94 17.35 -15.02
N GLU A 593 22.01 18.07 -14.68
CA GLU A 593 23.14 17.51 -13.95
C GLU A 593 22.96 17.70 -12.44
N VAL A 594 23.37 16.67 -11.71
CA VAL A 594 23.22 16.57 -10.25
C VAL A 594 24.53 16.07 -9.67
N ASP A 595 25.06 16.78 -8.68
CA ASP A 595 26.33 16.43 -8.03
C ASP A 595 26.15 15.35 -6.96
N THR A 596 25.08 15.45 -6.16
CA THR A 596 24.80 14.56 -5.02
C THR A 596 23.32 14.27 -4.91
N ILE A 597 22.96 13.14 -4.30
CA ILE A 597 21.55 12.77 -4.06
C ILE A 597 20.82 13.85 -3.24
N SER A 598 21.50 14.48 -2.28
CA SER A 598 20.92 15.52 -1.43
C SER A 598 20.65 16.84 -2.16
N SER A 599 21.44 17.18 -3.18
CA SER A 599 21.27 18.41 -3.95
C SER A 599 20.29 18.27 -5.12
N GLU A 600 19.83 17.06 -5.41
CA GLU A 600 18.92 16.73 -6.50
C GLU A 600 17.64 17.60 -6.51
N PRO A 601 16.89 17.74 -5.40
CA PRO A 601 15.62 18.49 -5.43
C PRO A 601 15.82 19.98 -5.72
N ASP A 602 16.94 20.55 -5.26
CA ASP A 602 17.29 21.95 -5.51
C ASP A 602 17.68 22.17 -6.97
N LYS A 603 18.52 21.29 -7.53
CA LYS A 603 18.92 21.35 -8.94
C LYS A 603 17.73 21.17 -9.89
N ARG A 604 16.81 20.26 -9.57
CA ARG A 604 15.57 20.07 -10.34
C ARG A 604 14.71 21.33 -10.32
N PHE A 605 14.55 21.94 -9.15
CA PHE A 605 13.80 23.18 -9.01
C PHE A 605 14.46 24.36 -9.75
N GLU A 606 15.79 24.50 -9.66
CA GLU A 606 16.56 25.48 -10.44
C GLU A 606 16.38 25.30 -11.94
N PHE A 607 16.46 24.05 -12.42
CA PHE A 607 16.25 23.73 -13.82
C PHE A 607 14.83 24.11 -14.28
N PHE A 608 13.81 23.81 -13.47
CA PHE A 608 12.44 24.21 -13.78
C PHE A 608 12.31 25.74 -13.92
N LYS A 609 12.86 26.50 -12.97
CA LYS A 609 12.82 27.97 -12.99
C LYS A 609 13.52 28.58 -14.20
N ASN A 610 14.71 28.07 -14.52
CA ASN A 610 15.61 28.73 -15.48
C ASN A 610 15.39 28.24 -16.92
N VAL A 611 14.91 27.02 -17.12
CA VAL A 611 14.80 26.38 -18.44
C VAL A 611 13.35 26.09 -18.77
N THR A 612 12.66 25.31 -17.93
CA THR A 612 11.33 24.77 -18.27
C THR A 612 10.23 25.83 -18.21
N LEU A 613 10.20 26.66 -17.18
CA LEU A 613 9.18 27.69 -17.01
C LEU A 613 9.25 28.76 -18.11
N PRO A 614 10.43 29.32 -18.49
CA PRO A 614 10.53 30.21 -19.63
C PRO A 614 10.06 29.57 -20.93
N GLN A 615 10.22 28.26 -21.11
CA GLN A 615 9.71 27.54 -22.28
C GLN A 615 8.18 27.40 -22.26
N ILE A 616 7.58 27.17 -21.09
CA ILE A 616 6.12 27.18 -20.91
C ILE A 616 5.56 28.57 -21.22
N MET A 617 6.27 29.63 -20.84
CA MET A 617 5.87 31.03 -21.06
C MET A 617 6.18 31.54 -22.47
N SER A 618 7.21 31.00 -23.12
CA SER A 618 7.49 31.26 -24.53
C SER A 618 6.31 30.80 -25.37
N LYS A 619 6.13 31.34 -26.58
CA LYS A 619 5.03 30.94 -27.47
C LYS A 619 5.19 29.48 -27.90
N ALA A 620 4.75 28.56 -27.04
CA ALA A 620 4.28 27.26 -27.44
C ALA A 620 3.13 27.51 -28.43
N SER A 621 2.96 26.60 -29.38
CA SER A 621 1.90 26.74 -30.37
C SER A 621 0.50 26.81 -29.77
N TYR A 622 0.35 26.42 -28.49
CA TYR A 622 -0.82 26.70 -27.65
C TYR A 622 -0.44 27.51 -26.42
N ASP A 623 -1.05 28.69 -26.26
CA ASP A 623 -0.83 29.62 -25.13
C ASP A 623 -1.46 29.14 -23.80
N TYR A 624 -2.33 28.12 -23.82
CA TYR A 624 -3.04 27.58 -22.66
C TYR A 624 -3.16 26.05 -22.76
N GLY A 625 -3.56 25.42 -21.65
CA GLY A 625 -3.75 23.97 -21.57
C GLY A 625 -2.47 23.22 -21.22
N THR A 626 -1.55 23.84 -20.49
CA THR A 626 -0.31 23.21 -20.04
C THR A 626 -0.51 22.51 -18.69
N LEU A 627 -0.38 21.19 -18.66
CA LEU A 627 -0.42 20.39 -17.45
C LEU A 627 1.01 20.14 -16.95
N VAL A 628 1.32 20.59 -15.73
CA VAL A 628 2.57 20.28 -15.03
C VAL A 628 2.30 19.14 -14.05
N TYR A 629 2.83 17.97 -14.37
CA TYR A 629 2.73 16.77 -13.55
C TYR A 629 3.86 16.72 -12.53
N VAL A 630 3.52 16.50 -11.26
CA VAL A 630 4.48 16.43 -10.15
C VAL A 630 4.29 15.14 -9.36
N ALA A 631 5.33 14.32 -9.28
CA ALA A 631 5.30 13.06 -8.53
C ALA A 631 5.39 13.26 -7.01
N ASN A 632 6.29 14.14 -6.55
CA ASN A 632 6.54 14.41 -5.14
C ASN A 632 5.70 15.60 -4.63
N TYR A 633 5.03 15.42 -3.49
CA TYR A 633 4.20 16.45 -2.88
C TYR A 633 5.00 17.66 -2.34
N VAL A 634 6.21 17.44 -1.82
CA VAL A 634 7.07 18.53 -1.31
C VAL A 634 7.49 19.46 -2.44
N ASP A 635 7.87 18.90 -3.59
CA ASP A 635 8.16 19.66 -4.80
C ASP A 635 6.93 20.41 -5.31
N TYR A 636 5.74 19.80 -5.24
CA TYR A 636 4.49 20.44 -5.63
C TYR A 636 4.21 21.70 -4.78
N ILE A 637 4.41 21.64 -3.46
CA ILE A 637 4.27 22.82 -2.59
C ILE A 637 5.28 23.89 -3.01
N ARG A 638 6.55 23.51 -3.21
CA ARG A 638 7.62 24.43 -3.61
C ARG A 638 7.30 25.15 -4.92
N LEU A 639 6.84 24.41 -5.93
CA LEU A 639 6.41 24.96 -7.22
C LEU A 639 5.19 25.88 -7.08
N THR A 640 4.21 25.47 -6.28
CA THR A 640 2.98 26.24 -6.06
C THR A 640 3.29 27.59 -5.41
N ASN A 641 4.16 27.62 -4.40
CA ASN A 641 4.54 28.86 -3.72
C ASN A 641 5.34 29.77 -4.65
N TYR A 642 6.32 29.21 -5.37
CA TYR A 642 7.10 29.98 -6.33
C TYR A 642 6.24 30.61 -7.44
N LEU A 643 5.30 29.85 -8.01
CA LEU A 643 4.42 30.38 -9.05
C LEU A 643 3.46 31.47 -8.51
N LYS A 644 2.99 31.36 -7.26
CA LYS A 644 2.15 32.39 -6.62
C LYS A 644 2.92 33.69 -6.32
N GLU A 645 4.14 33.57 -5.80
CA GLU A 645 4.86 34.70 -5.21
C GLU A 645 5.81 35.37 -6.19
N SER A 646 6.47 34.59 -7.05
CA SER A 646 7.61 35.05 -7.86
C SER A 646 7.29 35.18 -9.35
N THR A 647 6.08 34.82 -9.79
CA THR A 647 5.73 34.81 -11.22
C THR A 647 4.36 35.42 -11.47
N SER A 648 4.16 35.93 -12.69
CA SER A 648 2.86 36.42 -13.17
C SER A 648 2.09 35.39 -14.00
N VAL A 649 2.50 34.11 -13.95
CA VAL A 649 1.91 33.05 -14.77
C VAL A 649 0.52 32.70 -14.23
N PRO A 650 -0.55 32.82 -15.02
CA PRO A 650 -1.88 32.41 -14.59
C PRO A 650 -1.96 30.89 -14.50
N PHE A 651 -2.21 30.36 -13.30
CA PHE A 651 -2.26 28.94 -13.06
C PHE A 651 -3.32 28.55 -12.05
N VAL A 652 -3.75 27.29 -12.14
CA VAL A 652 -4.55 26.61 -11.14
C VAL A 652 -3.78 25.42 -10.58
N ALA A 653 -4.03 25.07 -9.32
CA ALA A 653 -3.36 23.96 -8.65
C ALA A 653 -4.40 23.02 -8.04
N ILE A 654 -4.20 21.73 -8.24
CA ILE A 654 -5.03 20.66 -7.67
C ILE A 654 -4.14 19.53 -7.13
N ASP A 655 -4.45 19.11 -5.91
CA ASP A 655 -3.74 18.08 -5.15
C ASP A 655 -4.75 17.21 -4.38
N GLU A 656 -4.26 16.16 -3.74
CA GLU A 656 -5.04 15.18 -2.97
C GLU A 656 -5.73 15.78 -1.74
N TYR A 657 -5.21 16.87 -1.18
CA TYR A 657 -5.77 17.56 -0.01
C TYR A 657 -6.77 18.66 -0.38
N SER A 658 -6.89 18.98 -1.67
CA SER A 658 -7.82 20.01 -2.15
C SER A 658 -9.27 19.56 -2.01
N SER A 659 -10.13 20.46 -1.52
CA SER A 659 -11.56 20.19 -1.38
C SER A 659 -12.23 19.86 -2.72
N GLN A 660 -13.31 19.07 -2.70
CA GLN A 660 -14.02 18.67 -3.92
C GLN A 660 -14.55 19.88 -4.73
N SER A 661 -14.95 20.96 -4.05
CA SER A 661 -15.38 22.20 -4.70
C SER A 661 -14.22 22.87 -5.45
N LYS A 662 -13.04 22.96 -4.84
CA LYS A 662 -11.83 23.49 -5.48
C LYS A 662 -11.38 22.63 -6.66
N LEU A 663 -11.37 21.30 -6.48
CA LEU A 663 -11.05 20.34 -7.55
C LEU A 663 -11.97 20.52 -8.76
N THR A 664 -13.28 20.60 -8.52
CA THR A 664 -14.28 20.76 -9.59
C THR A 664 -14.13 22.09 -10.31
N ARG A 665 -14.02 23.19 -9.55
CA ARG A 665 -13.89 24.54 -10.10
C ARG A 665 -12.63 24.70 -10.94
N ASN A 666 -11.47 24.30 -10.40
CA ASN A 666 -10.19 24.48 -11.08
C ASN A 666 -10.09 23.61 -12.35
N ARG A 667 -10.65 22.39 -12.33
CA ARG A 667 -10.74 21.54 -13.52
C ARG A 667 -11.64 22.15 -14.60
N ALA A 668 -12.79 22.72 -14.22
CA ALA A 668 -13.69 23.39 -15.16
C ALA A 668 -13.03 24.62 -15.79
N SER A 669 -12.41 25.50 -14.98
CA SER A 669 -11.71 26.68 -15.49
C SER A 669 -10.59 26.33 -16.47
N PHE A 670 -9.83 25.26 -16.20
CA PHE A 670 -8.76 24.78 -17.08
C PHE A 670 -9.31 24.18 -18.38
N ALA A 671 -10.38 23.38 -18.30
CA ALA A 671 -11.02 22.79 -19.48
C ALA A 671 -11.62 23.85 -20.44
N GLU A 672 -12.17 24.93 -19.88
CA GLU A 672 -12.70 26.07 -20.63
C GLU A 672 -11.61 26.98 -21.21
N GLY A 673 -10.33 26.76 -20.86
CA GLY A 673 -9.22 27.60 -21.32
C GLY A 673 -9.30 29.04 -20.79
N ARG A 674 -9.84 29.24 -19.58
CA ARG A 674 -9.94 30.59 -19.00
C ARG A 674 -8.55 31.22 -18.84
N GLY A 675 -8.48 32.54 -18.99
CA GLY A 675 -7.21 33.28 -18.97
C GLY A 675 -6.42 33.17 -17.66
N ASP A 676 -7.08 32.86 -16.55
CA ASP A 676 -6.51 32.62 -15.22
C ASP A 676 -6.06 31.16 -14.99
N ALA A 677 -6.40 30.24 -15.91
CA ALA A 677 -6.14 28.80 -15.81
C ALA A 677 -5.35 28.27 -17.01
N LYS A 678 -4.30 28.98 -17.43
CA LYS A 678 -3.45 28.54 -18.56
C LYS A 678 -2.60 27.32 -18.22
N VAL A 679 -2.11 27.26 -16.99
CA VAL A 679 -1.29 26.17 -16.45
C VAL A 679 -2.03 25.47 -15.32
N MET A 680 -1.96 24.13 -15.26
CA MET A 680 -2.46 23.33 -14.14
C MET A 680 -1.33 22.56 -13.49
N LEU A 681 -1.14 22.74 -12.18
CA LEU A 681 -0.31 21.83 -11.38
C LEU A 681 -1.14 20.62 -10.94
N TYR A 682 -0.60 19.41 -11.12
CA TYR A 682 -1.29 18.16 -10.85
C TYR A 682 -0.38 17.13 -10.19
N THR A 683 -0.82 16.56 -9.06
CA THR A 683 -0.03 15.57 -8.29
C THR A 683 -0.30 14.12 -8.71
N GLU A 684 0.74 13.28 -8.64
CA GLU A 684 0.62 11.82 -8.85
C GLU A 684 -0.37 11.19 -7.88
N ARG A 685 -0.30 11.57 -6.60
CA ARG A 685 -1.16 11.02 -5.54
C ARG A 685 -2.64 11.33 -5.79
N LEU A 686 -2.99 12.54 -6.23
CA LEU A 686 -4.36 12.85 -6.64
C LEU A 686 -4.80 11.98 -7.82
N HIS A 687 -3.92 11.76 -8.80
CA HIS A 687 -4.19 10.90 -9.94
C HIS A 687 -4.39 9.43 -9.52
N PHE A 688 -3.63 8.94 -8.55
CA PHE A 688 -3.77 7.60 -7.99
C PHE A 688 -5.14 7.39 -7.34
N TYR A 689 -5.57 8.28 -6.43
CA TYR A 689 -6.81 8.10 -5.67
C TYR A 689 -8.09 8.44 -6.44
N LYS A 690 -8.04 9.36 -7.41
CA LYS A 690 -9.24 9.84 -8.12
C LYS A 690 -9.29 9.47 -9.59
N ARG A 691 -8.15 9.21 -10.24
CA ARG A 691 -8.02 8.96 -11.69
C ARG A 691 -8.88 9.93 -12.50
N TYR A 692 -8.74 11.23 -12.23
CA TYR A 692 -9.52 12.24 -12.94
C TYR A 692 -9.12 12.27 -14.42
N ASP A 693 -10.14 12.40 -15.27
CA ASP A 693 -9.96 12.77 -16.67
C ASP A 693 -9.84 14.31 -16.72
N ILE A 694 -8.64 14.78 -17.08
CA ILE A 694 -8.31 16.21 -17.15
C ILE A 694 -8.47 16.66 -18.59
N LYS A 695 -9.50 17.49 -18.84
CA LYS A 695 -9.81 18.06 -20.16
C LYS A 695 -9.05 19.36 -20.38
N GLY A 696 -8.89 19.78 -21.63
CA GLY A 696 -8.16 21.01 -21.99
C GLY A 696 -6.64 20.88 -21.99
N VAL A 697 -6.10 19.66 -21.86
CA VAL A 697 -4.65 19.43 -21.88
C VAL A 697 -4.16 19.42 -23.33
N ARG A 698 -3.30 20.38 -23.68
CA ARG A 698 -2.64 20.49 -24.99
C ARG A 698 -1.13 20.30 -24.89
N ASN A 699 -0.56 20.71 -23.76
CA ASN A 699 0.87 20.56 -23.45
C ASN A 699 1.03 19.83 -22.12
N VAL A 700 2.09 19.03 -21.99
CA VAL A 700 2.41 18.28 -20.77
C VAL A 700 3.87 18.51 -20.40
N VAL A 701 4.10 18.85 -19.14
CA VAL A 701 5.43 18.95 -18.55
C VAL A 701 5.49 18.01 -17.36
N PHE A 702 6.28 16.95 -17.47
CA PHE A 702 6.62 16.09 -16.36
C PHE A 702 7.79 16.74 -15.60
N TYR A 703 7.49 17.36 -14.45
CA TYR A 703 8.51 17.85 -13.53
C TYR A 703 9.33 16.69 -12.95
N GLN A 704 8.67 15.57 -12.70
CA GLN A 704 9.30 14.28 -12.49
C GLN A 704 8.57 13.22 -13.32
N LEU A 705 9.27 12.14 -13.68
CA LEU A 705 8.61 10.95 -14.22
C LEU A 705 7.68 10.34 -13.16
N PRO A 706 6.49 9.84 -13.57
CA PRO A 706 5.61 9.08 -12.69
C PRO A 706 6.32 7.89 -12.06
N THR A 707 5.95 7.59 -10.83
CA THR A 707 6.42 6.40 -10.12
C THR A 707 5.80 5.14 -10.73
N ASP A 708 4.50 5.19 -11.06
CA ASP A 708 3.83 4.17 -11.87
C ASP A 708 4.01 4.44 -13.38
N PRO A 709 4.68 3.56 -14.14
CA PRO A 709 4.89 3.74 -15.58
C PRO A 709 3.60 3.92 -16.38
N ASP A 710 2.51 3.27 -15.97
CA ASP A 710 1.24 3.35 -16.71
C ASP A 710 0.65 4.76 -16.66
N VAL A 711 0.91 5.51 -15.58
CA VAL A 711 0.44 6.88 -15.41
C VAL A 711 1.04 7.80 -16.47
N TYR A 712 2.27 7.54 -16.94
CA TYR A 712 2.84 8.28 -18.06
C TYR A 712 1.92 8.19 -19.29
N SER A 713 1.51 6.98 -19.66
CA SER A 713 0.60 6.77 -20.79
C SER A 713 -0.79 7.38 -20.58
N GLN A 714 -1.29 7.38 -19.34
CA GLN A 714 -2.59 7.96 -18.97
C GLN A 714 -2.58 9.49 -19.08
N VAL A 715 -1.50 10.14 -18.64
CA VAL A 715 -1.35 11.59 -18.77
C VAL A 715 -1.22 11.99 -20.24
N MET A 716 -0.46 11.22 -21.03
CA MET A 716 -0.38 11.44 -22.47
C MET A 716 -1.72 11.25 -23.19
N GLN A 717 -2.58 10.37 -22.68
CA GLN A 717 -3.92 10.16 -23.20
C GLN A 717 -4.78 11.43 -23.09
N PHE A 718 -4.57 12.30 -22.10
CA PHE A 718 -5.32 13.57 -21.99
C PHE A 718 -5.15 14.47 -23.22
N VAL A 719 -3.94 14.53 -23.78
CA VAL A 719 -3.64 15.30 -25.01
C VAL A 719 -4.38 14.69 -26.21
N VAL A 720 -4.37 13.37 -26.30
CA VAL A 720 -5.01 12.63 -27.39
C VAL A 720 -6.53 12.77 -27.32
N ASP A 721 -7.11 12.67 -26.13
CA ASP A 721 -8.54 12.81 -25.91
C ASP A 721 -9.02 14.24 -26.15
N GLU A 722 -8.19 15.25 -25.87
CA GLU A 722 -8.48 16.64 -26.22
C GLU A 722 -8.51 16.84 -27.74
N LYS A 723 -7.57 16.23 -28.49
CA LYS A 723 -7.61 16.26 -29.95
C LYS A 723 -8.89 15.65 -30.52
N ILE A 724 -9.25 14.45 -30.05
CA ILE A 724 -10.46 13.74 -30.50
C ILE A 724 -11.72 14.57 -30.23
N ARG A 725 -11.77 15.25 -29.07
CA ARG A 725 -12.91 16.07 -28.67
C ARG A 725 -13.11 17.26 -29.61
N ARG A 726 -12.03 18.00 -29.91
CA ARG A 726 -12.09 19.22 -30.74
C ARG A 726 -12.30 18.93 -32.22
N GLU A 727 -11.79 17.82 -32.74
CA GLU A 727 -12.07 17.37 -34.13
C GLU A 727 -13.57 17.13 -34.37
N GLY A 728 -14.34 16.86 -33.31
CA GLY A 728 -15.80 16.65 -33.39
C GLY A 728 -16.67 17.90 -33.20
N GLU A 729 -16.10 19.05 -32.82
CA GLU A 729 -16.85 20.21 -32.31
C GLU A 729 -16.84 21.45 -33.25
N ASP A 730 -16.39 21.35 -34.51
CA ASP A 730 -16.21 22.50 -35.44
C ASP A 730 -15.34 23.64 -34.84
N GLU A 731 -14.46 23.30 -33.90
CA GLU A 731 -13.58 24.23 -33.19
C GLU A 731 -12.13 24.19 -33.71
N GLU A 732 -11.23 24.98 -33.11
CA GLU A 732 -9.81 25.03 -33.46
C GLU A 732 -9.16 23.63 -33.32
N GLU A 733 -8.72 23.07 -34.46
CA GLU A 733 -8.12 21.74 -34.52
C GLU A 733 -6.82 21.67 -33.70
N VAL A 734 -6.68 20.62 -32.88
CA VAL A 734 -5.47 20.39 -32.11
C VAL A 734 -4.46 19.59 -32.95
N ASP A 735 -3.39 20.24 -33.40
CA ASP A 735 -2.28 19.58 -34.10
C ASP A 735 -1.30 18.98 -33.08
N LEU A 736 -1.18 17.65 -33.07
CA LEU A 736 -0.24 16.93 -32.19
C LEU A 736 1.24 17.30 -32.43
N ASN A 737 1.58 17.78 -33.64
CA ASN A 737 2.94 18.23 -33.93
C ASN A 737 3.31 19.51 -33.17
N LEU A 738 2.29 20.27 -32.76
CA LEU A 738 2.38 21.55 -32.06
C LEU A 738 2.28 21.38 -30.53
N CYS A 739 1.76 20.24 -30.07
CA CYS A 739 1.73 19.88 -28.65
C CYS A 739 3.15 19.76 -28.08
N MET A 740 3.37 20.44 -26.96
CA MET A 740 4.63 20.38 -26.24
C MET A 740 4.56 19.30 -25.16
N VAL A 741 5.35 18.24 -25.30
CA VAL A 741 5.54 17.25 -24.23
C VAL A 741 7.00 17.25 -23.80
N ARG A 742 7.24 17.61 -22.53
CA ARG A 742 8.59 17.65 -21.95
C ARG A 742 8.70 16.82 -20.68
N VAL A 743 9.83 16.17 -20.53
CA VAL A 743 10.19 15.40 -19.34
C VAL A 743 11.52 15.93 -18.83
N MET A 744 11.53 16.36 -17.57
CA MET A 744 12.74 16.64 -16.82
C MET A 744 13.20 15.36 -16.14
N PHE A 745 14.49 15.04 -16.24
CA PHE A 745 15.05 13.87 -15.56
C PHE A 745 16.54 14.08 -15.26
N ASP A 746 17.07 13.30 -14.33
CA ASP A 746 18.50 13.20 -14.06
C ASP A 746 18.99 11.73 -14.13
N ARG A 747 20.26 11.50 -13.81
CA ARG A 747 20.86 10.16 -13.90
C ARG A 747 20.30 9.18 -12.86
N LEU A 748 19.81 9.67 -11.72
CA LEU A 748 19.19 8.87 -10.65
C LEU A 748 17.80 8.35 -11.04
N ASP A 749 17.13 8.96 -12.01
CA ASP A 749 15.83 8.53 -12.54
C ASP A 749 15.90 7.28 -13.45
N MET A 750 17.08 6.63 -13.59
CA MET A 750 17.30 5.45 -14.45
C MET A 750 16.24 4.34 -14.25
N MET A 751 15.83 4.08 -13.00
CA MET A 751 14.82 3.06 -12.71
C MET A 751 13.42 3.39 -13.24
N LYS A 752 13.07 4.69 -13.30
CA LYS A 752 11.80 5.16 -13.89
C LYS A 752 11.92 5.18 -15.42
N LEU A 753 13.05 5.65 -15.94
CA LEU A 753 13.34 5.71 -17.38
C LEU A 753 13.33 4.34 -18.06
N GLU A 754 13.94 3.31 -17.44
CA GLU A 754 13.99 1.94 -17.98
C GLU A 754 12.60 1.44 -18.39
N LYS A 755 11.57 1.77 -17.60
CA LYS A 755 10.19 1.33 -17.82
C LYS A 755 9.48 2.16 -18.90
N VAL A 756 9.82 3.45 -19.02
CA VAL A 756 9.18 4.37 -19.95
C VAL A 756 9.76 4.25 -21.36
N VAL A 757 11.09 4.29 -21.49
CA VAL A 757 11.80 4.33 -22.78
C VAL A 757 12.48 3.01 -23.16
N GLY A 758 12.51 2.03 -22.25
CA GLY A 758 13.22 0.76 -22.40
C GLY A 758 14.69 0.85 -21.97
N LEU A 759 15.26 -0.27 -21.51
CA LEU A 759 16.61 -0.32 -20.91
C LEU A 759 17.72 0.27 -21.80
N ARG A 760 17.68 -0.02 -23.11
CA ARG A 760 18.69 0.47 -24.06
C ARG A 760 18.66 1.99 -24.22
N ASN A 761 17.46 2.58 -24.30
CA ASN A 761 17.32 4.02 -24.45
C ASN A 761 17.57 4.74 -23.13
N ALA A 762 17.13 4.17 -22.01
CA ALA A 762 17.43 4.70 -20.67
C ALA A 762 18.96 4.80 -20.46
N GLY A 763 19.71 3.76 -20.82
CA GLY A 763 21.17 3.79 -20.75
C GLY A 763 21.81 4.87 -21.65
N ARG A 764 21.21 5.18 -22.80
CA ARG A 764 21.65 6.28 -23.67
C ARG A 764 21.30 7.65 -23.11
N LEU A 765 20.12 7.81 -22.50
CA LEU A 765 19.69 9.06 -21.86
C LEU A 765 20.56 9.40 -20.65
N CYS A 766 20.88 8.41 -19.82
CA CYS A 766 21.67 8.65 -18.61
C CYS A 766 23.16 8.81 -18.89
N ASN A 767 23.74 8.03 -19.82
CA ASN A 767 25.19 8.02 -20.06
C ASN A 767 25.63 8.73 -21.35
N GLY A 768 24.70 9.18 -22.19
CA GLY A 768 25.02 9.85 -23.45
C GLY A 768 25.46 11.30 -23.26
N ASP A 769 26.11 11.85 -24.29
CA ASP A 769 26.56 13.25 -24.33
C ASP A 769 25.40 14.21 -24.62
N GLY A 770 24.31 13.73 -25.22
CA GLY A 770 23.15 14.54 -25.56
C GLY A 770 22.26 14.83 -24.35
N GLU A 771 22.18 16.10 -23.96
CA GLU A 771 21.31 16.58 -22.87
C GLU A 771 19.81 16.53 -23.24
N MET A 772 19.48 16.63 -24.54
CA MET A 772 18.11 16.64 -25.03
C MET A 772 17.89 15.54 -26.06
N ASN A 773 16.85 14.73 -25.86
CA ASN A 773 16.51 13.62 -26.73
C ASN A 773 15.02 13.64 -27.08
N GLU A 774 14.70 13.46 -28.36
CA GLU A 774 13.34 13.43 -28.89
C GLU A 774 12.87 11.99 -29.13
N PHE A 775 11.69 11.66 -28.63
CA PHE A 775 10.95 10.45 -28.98
C PHE A 775 9.65 10.85 -29.71
N SER A 776 9.16 9.97 -30.60
CA SER A 776 7.97 10.22 -31.43
C SER A 776 7.03 9.04 -31.49
#